data_AF-A0A6P1R469-F1
#
_entry.id   AF-A0A6P1R469-F1
#
_cell.length_a   1.000
_cell.length_b   1.000
_cell.length_c   1.000
_cell.angle_alpha   90.00
_cell.angle_beta   90.00
_cell.angle_gamma   90.00
#
_symmetry.space_group_name_H-M   'P 1'
#
loop_
_entity.id
_entity.type
_entity.pdbx_description
1 polymer ?
#
loop_
_entity_poly.entity_id
_entity_poly.type
_entity_poly.pdbx_seq_one_letter_code
_entity_poly.pdbx_strand_id
1 'polypeptide(L)'
;MTAIHWKSGVGGNFDDASNWSTATVPSSSDDALIDASGTYTVESSLSRTVHSLTMAAGATLEIVIGDFDLDFFGTDTNNGTIHVYSDLAVFGALNNTGVIDFFGGPTPTFSPHVVGYFQPTGTSTNSGTIDAINDAEISFNIAPVNGPASFTNYGIIEALGGSIITIGGNFGATSSFTNVGTIEALGQGSSVDLFSTSGTITNSGHLVADGGTIQISNLDSISGSGTAEIRNGGTLFIGTSFSENTTFGAGANGILQLGIGASFTGTLSGFTTGDKIDFSGLQYSGSTLAFDPTNNALTVSNGVNAPTIHLSGSYVGGGFQLSADASGSAQVTYTPPSQSPVNLTDGNLVVEMAELANEAYGKSAAAAIGRNWHAVSATDLHLQPAGGVTFAFSDGVYDVTIPHGHADALVLEGLVDGVDTLAVAFKGTDDFGARINWPTPANYFSYFLPLISSLSDYISSHGIQHLLFAGHSLGGSMVQDALSLKYTGITAAKIDGYTWANPGSDSKPIDPHHLVNFEHTNDPALDLGRFVLGPRYGTDILIDSATESTSPFQTNSRSPVLLPSDNPAHKMDSYFLDTRLLAEHANDESGAFYGTPDAAALRTGAFWTAGVSRNQTIPGTNQEDNVTISSQDDFVLGGAGNDNFHWTMQTSAGSHPVVIDGGLGTDTLYLPGPQSLWYWRTIGTETDLYLKGSHDPIAIIYGVEHFHFAAGPPGDSTAKIDQPLQIAAATTLAELSNLHQTSTAGQSALGLGENALEVYASPPMTHGFQFADFHLLA
;
A
#
# COMPACT_ATOMS: atom_id res chain seq x y z
N MET A 1 -23.22 -60.72 5.72
CA MET A 1 -23.18 -60.16 4.37
C MET A 1 -22.04 -60.81 3.62
N THR A 2 -22.20 -61.04 2.33
CA THR A 2 -21.15 -61.65 1.49
C THR A 2 -20.40 -60.51 0.81
N ALA A 3 -19.06 -60.48 0.95
CA ALA A 3 -18.23 -59.53 0.22
C ALA A 3 -18.07 -59.99 -1.24
N ILE A 4 -18.46 -59.13 -2.18
CA ILE A 4 -18.38 -59.37 -3.61
C ILE A 4 -17.45 -58.32 -4.24
N HIS A 5 -16.28 -58.77 -4.68
CA HIS A 5 -15.22 -57.91 -5.21
C HIS A 5 -15.32 -57.69 -6.72
N TRP A 6 -14.96 -56.49 -7.18
CA TRP A 6 -14.75 -56.16 -8.59
C TRP A 6 -13.48 -56.84 -9.10
N LYS A 7 -13.57 -57.59 -10.20
CA LYS A 7 -12.52 -58.56 -10.59
C LYS A 7 -11.25 -57.94 -11.16
N SER A 8 -11.31 -56.76 -11.78
CA SER A 8 -10.17 -56.17 -12.47
C SER A 8 -10.24 -54.66 -12.50
N GLY A 9 -9.09 -53.98 -12.48
CA GLY A 9 -8.98 -52.52 -12.64
C GLY A 9 -9.23 -52.04 -14.08
N VAL A 10 -10.23 -52.62 -14.75
CA VAL A 10 -10.73 -52.23 -16.07
C VAL A 10 -12.16 -51.76 -15.87
N GLY A 11 -12.55 -50.71 -16.60
CA GLY A 11 -13.90 -50.18 -16.51
C GLY A 11 -14.96 -51.16 -17.03
N GLY A 12 -16.18 -51.02 -16.54
CA GLY A 12 -17.27 -51.92 -16.89
C GLY A 12 -18.59 -51.53 -16.25
N ASN A 13 -19.66 -52.23 -16.63
CA ASN A 13 -20.99 -52.01 -16.10
C ASN A 13 -21.16 -52.77 -14.76
N PHE A 14 -21.66 -52.09 -13.72
CA PHE A 14 -21.97 -52.62 -12.40
C PHE A 14 -22.92 -53.83 -12.49
N ASP A 15 -23.82 -53.81 -13.47
CA ASP A 15 -24.89 -54.78 -13.71
C ASP A 15 -24.42 -56.04 -14.44
N ASP A 16 -23.18 -56.06 -14.94
CA ASP A 16 -22.59 -57.24 -15.56
C ASP A 16 -21.99 -58.15 -14.49
N ALA A 17 -22.72 -59.22 -14.17
CA ALA A 17 -22.31 -60.24 -13.22
C ALA A 17 -20.90 -60.80 -13.50
N SER A 18 -20.43 -60.79 -14.75
CA SER A 18 -19.10 -61.30 -15.11
C SER A 18 -17.95 -60.46 -14.53
N ASN A 19 -18.21 -59.18 -14.18
CA ASN A 19 -17.26 -58.26 -13.56
C ASN A 19 -17.07 -58.50 -12.05
N TRP A 20 -17.95 -59.28 -11.41
CA TRP A 20 -17.92 -59.56 -9.98
C TRP A 20 -17.34 -60.94 -9.65
N SER A 21 -16.57 -61.04 -8.56
CA SER A 21 -15.83 -62.24 -8.12
C SER A 21 -16.69 -63.51 -8.02
N THR A 22 -17.96 -63.39 -7.65
CA THR A 22 -18.93 -64.49 -7.51
C THR A 22 -19.69 -64.83 -8.80
N ALA A 23 -19.47 -64.08 -9.88
CA ALA A 23 -20.29 -64.12 -11.08
C ALA A 23 -21.78 -63.79 -10.82
N THR A 24 -22.07 -62.97 -9.80
CA THR A 24 -23.39 -62.43 -9.46
C THR A 24 -23.26 -60.94 -9.17
N VAL A 25 -24.26 -60.14 -9.55
CA VAL A 25 -24.33 -58.71 -9.20
C VAL A 25 -24.67 -58.59 -7.71
N PRO A 26 -24.00 -57.71 -6.93
CA PRO A 26 -24.34 -57.45 -5.53
C PRO A 26 -25.80 -57.03 -5.35
N SER A 27 -26.43 -57.55 -4.29
CA SER A 27 -27.80 -57.22 -3.86
C SER A 27 -27.79 -56.50 -2.51
N SER A 28 -28.97 -56.18 -1.97
CA SER A 28 -29.12 -55.59 -0.63
C SER A 28 -28.62 -56.50 0.51
N SER A 29 -28.25 -57.76 0.20
CA SER A 29 -27.65 -58.68 1.18
C SER A 29 -26.11 -58.80 1.09
N ASP A 30 -25.50 -58.06 0.16
CA ASP A 30 -24.09 -58.19 -0.20
C ASP A 30 -23.31 -56.88 0.00
N ASP A 31 -22.05 -57.00 0.38
CA ASP A 31 -21.10 -55.89 0.42
C ASP A 31 -20.43 -55.78 -0.95
N ALA A 32 -20.62 -54.66 -1.65
CA ALA A 32 -20.03 -54.39 -2.95
C ALA A 32 -18.64 -53.74 -2.78
N LEU A 33 -17.59 -54.45 -3.19
CA LEU A 33 -16.20 -53.98 -3.07
C LEU A 33 -15.64 -53.65 -4.46
N ILE A 34 -15.57 -52.37 -4.79
CA ILE A 34 -14.88 -51.84 -5.98
C ILE A 34 -13.44 -51.51 -5.57
N ASP A 35 -12.69 -52.58 -5.26
CA ASP A 35 -11.39 -52.53 -4.58
C ASP A 35 -10.22 -52.99 -5.45
N ALA A 36 -10.45 -53.25 -6.74
CA ALA A 36 -9.38 -53.56 -7.67
C ALA A 36 -8.42 -52.37 -7.79
N SER A 37 -7.11 -52.64 -7.82
CA SER A 37 -6.10 -51.60 -8.01
C SER A 37 -6.11 -51.07 -9.46
N GLY A 38 -6.01 -49.75 -9.62
CA GLY A 38 -5.86 -49.10 -10.93
C GLY A 38 -6.75 -47.87 -11.06
N THR A 39 -6.81 -47.30 -12.26
CA THR A 39 -7.73 -46.21 -12.61
C THR A 39 -8.77 -46.73 -13.59
N TYR A 40 -10.04 -46.74 -13.19
CA TYR A 40 -11.14 -47.31 -13.97
C TYR A 40 -12.49 -46.77 -13.52
N THR A 41 -13.47 -46.84 -14.42
CA THR A 41 -14.85 -46.40 -14.18
C THR A 41 -15.79 -47.60 -14.14
N VAL A 42 -16.59 -47.69 -13.08
CA VAL A 42 -17.71 -48.60 -12.95
C VAL A 42 -18.99 -47.81 -13.19
N GLU A 43 -19.77 -48.19 -14.20
CA GLU A 43 -21.02 -47.50 -14.55
C GLU A 43 -22.22 -48.27 -13.96
N SER A 44 -23.06 -47.61 -13.16
CA SER A 44 -24.36 -48.11 -12.72
C SER A 44 -25.48 -47.48 -13.56
N SER A 45 -26.20 -48.32 -14.29
CA SER A 45 -27.21 -47.90 -15.27
C SER A 45 -28.65 -48.30 -14.90
N LEU A 46 -28.83 -48.91 -13.73
CA LEU A 46 -30.09 -49.39 -13.19
C LEU A 46 -30.18 -49.03 -11.70
N SER A 47 -31.40 -49.04 -11.16
CA SER A 47 -31.59 -48.93 -9.71
C SER A 47 -30.92 -50.10 -8.99
N ARG A 48 -30.16 -49.78 -7.95
CA ARG A 48 -29.40 -50.74 -7.16
C ARG A 48 -29.59 -50.49 -5.69
N THR A 49 -29.68 -51.57 -4.94
CA THR A 49 -29.58 -51.55 -3.48
C THR A 49 -28.49 -52.54 -3.11
N VAL A 50 -27.49 -52.08 -2.39
CA VAL A 50 -26.41 -52.91 -1.81
C VAL A 50 -26.35 -52.69 -0.31
N HIS A 51 -25.80 -53.64 0.44
CA HIS A 51 -25.69 -53.46 1.89
C HIS A 51 -24.63 -52.45 2.27
N SER A 52 -23.46 -52.52 1.62
CA SER A 52 -22.39 -51.54 1.78
C SER A 52 -21.59 -51.41 0.50
N LEU A 53 -20.93 -50.27 0.33
CA LEU A 53 -20.00 -49.98 -0.76
C LEU A 53 -18.60 -49.68 -0.22
N THR A 54 -17.58 -50.32 -0.78
CA THR A 54 -16.18 -49.96 -0.57
C THR A 54 -15.52 -49.60 -1.89
N MET A 55 -14.97 -48.38 -2.00
CA MET A 55 -14.24 -47.89 -3.16
C MET A 55 -12.75 -47.76 -2.86
N ALA A 56 -11.89 -48.31 -3.73
CA ALA A 56 -10.46 -48.05 -3.71
C ALA A 56 -10.10 -46.69 -4.32
N ALA A 57 -8.95 -46.15 -3.90
CA ALA A 57 -8.38 -44.98 -4.54
C ALA A 57 -8.07 -45.27 -6.02
N GLY A 58 -8.47 -44.33 -6.90
CA GLY A 58 -8.36 -44.47 -8.36
C GLY A 58 -9.57 -45.11 -9.04
N ALA A 59 -10.50 -45.74 -8.30
CA ALA A 59 -11.76 -46.21 -8.85
C ALA A 59 -12.79 -45.07 -8.93
N THR A 60 -13.56 -45.02 -10.02
CA THR A 60 -14.70 -44.13 -10.20
C THR A 60 -15.98 -44.94 -10.29
N LEU A 61 -17.03 -44.59 -9.54
CA LEU A 61 -18.38 -45.09 -9.72
C LEU A 61 -19.23 -43.99 -10.34
N GLU A 62 -19.80 -44.25 -11.53
CA GLU A 62 -20.75 -43.36 -12.19
C GLU A 62 -22.16 -43.90 -12.03
N ILE A 63 -23.01 -43.21 -11.27
CA ILE A 63 -24.43 -43.52 -11.12
C ILE A 63 -25.18 -42.71 -12.18
N VAL A 64 -25.49 -43.34 -13.31
CA VAL A 64 -25.99 -42.66 -14.51
C VAL A 64 -27.52 -42.61 -14.55
N ILE A 65 -28.18 -43.69 -14.14
CA ILE A 65 -29.66 -43.80 -14.13
C ILE A 65 -30.11 -44.65 -12.94
N GLY A 66 -31.20 -44.23 -12.31
CA GLY A 66 -31.88 -44.96 -11.26
C GLY A 66 -31.24 -44.78 -9.89
N ASP A 67 -32.01 -45.07 -8.86
CA ASP A 67 -31.62 -44.87 -7.47
C ASP A 67 -30.52 -45.87 -7.07
N PHE A 68 -29.43 -45.38 -6.48
CA PHE A 68 -28.40 -46.20 -5.87
C PHE A 68 -28.51 -46.10 -4.35
N ASP A 69 -29.01 -47.14 -3.70
CA ASP A 69 -29.26 -47.20 -2.27
C ASP A 69 -28.17 -48.00 -1.54
N LEU A 70 -27.54 -47.38 -0.55
CA LEU A 70 -26.67 -48.03 0.43
C LEU A 70 -27.49 -48.31 1.71
N ASP A 71 -27.85 -49.57 1.94
CA ASP A 71 -28.85 -50.00 2.93
C ASP A 71 -28.41 -49.80 4.40
N PHE A 72 -29.37 -49.96 5.31
CA PHE A 72 -29.50 -49.41 6.65
C PHE A 72 -28.49 -49.84 7.74
N PHE A 73 -27.51 -50.69 7.44
CA PHE A 73 -26.62 -51.27 8.47
C PHE A 73 -25.15 -51.45 8.03
N GLY A 74 -24.79 -51.04 6.81
CA GLY A 74 -23.43 -51.07 6.32
C GLY A 74 -22.54 -49.95 6.85
N THR A 75 -21.23 -50.12 6.72
CA THR A 75 -20.27 -49.01 6.75
C THR A 75 -19.72 -48.84 5.34
N ASP A 76 -20.09 -47.75 4.69
CA ASP A 76 -19.65 -47.38 3.37
C ASP A 76 -18.31 -46.66 3.45
N THR A 77 -17.37 -47.03 2.59
CA THR A 77 -16.04 -46.40 2.54
C THR A 77 -15.76 -45.92 1.12
N ASN A 78 -15.60 -44.61 0.94
CA ASN A 78 -15.21 -44.03 -0.33
C ASN A 78 -13.79 -43.45 -0.25
N ASN A 79 -12.83 -44.09 -0.90
CA ASN A 79 -11.49 -43.54 -1.12
C ASN A 79 -11.25 -43.13 -2.58
N GLY A 80 -12.24 -43.33 -3.45
CA GLY A 80 -12.19 -43.06 -4.89
C GLY A 80 -13.06 -41.86 -5.27
N THR A 81 -13.73 -41.96 -6.41
CA THR A 81 -14.65 -40.92 -6.89
C THR A 81 -16.03 -41.53 -7.13
N ILE A 82 -17.08 -40.86 -6.69
CA ILE A 82 -18.46 -41.20 -7.02
C ILE A 82 -19.05 -40.00 -7.77
N HIS A 83 -19.47 -40.20 -9.01
CA HIS A 83 -20.25 -39.21 -9.76
C HIS A 83 -21.71 -39.65 -9.80
N VAL A 84 -22.61 -38.76 -9.41
CA VAL A 84 -24.04 -39.01 -9.32
C VAL A 84 -24.76 -38.12 -10.34
N TYR A 85 -25.37 -38.76 -11.33
CA TYR A 85 -26.23 -38.12 -12.34
C TYR A 85 -27.72 -38.50 -12.18
N SER A 86 -28.04 -39.28 -11.15
CA SER A 86 -29.41 -39.66 -10.73
C SER A 86 -29.52 -39.52 -9.21
N ASP A 87 -29.94 -40.54 -8.46
CA ASP A 87 -30.11 -40.42 -7.00
C ASP A 87 -29.16 -41.37 -6.27
N LEU A 88 -28.62 -40.91 -5.13
CA LEU A 88 -27.82 -41.72 -4.21
C LEU A 88 -28.36 -41.55 -2.79
N ALA A 89 -28.82 -42.65 -2.20
CA ALA A 89 -29.25 -42.68 -0.81
C ALA A 89 -28.25 -43.47 0.04
N VAL A 90 -27.84 -42.90 1.17
CA VAL A 90 -26.89 -43.48 2.12
C VAL A 90 -27.56 -43.59 3.49
N PHE A 91 -27.99 -44.79 3.84
CA PHE A 91 -28.63 -45.05 5.13
C PHE A 91 -27.66 -45.63 6.17
N GLY A 92 -26.57 -46.23 5.73
CA GLY A 92 -25.46 -46.71 6.56
C GLY A 92 -24.53 -45.59 7.07
N ALA A 93 -23.48 -45.98 7.79
CA ALA A 93 -22.40 -45.06 8.16
C ALA A 93 -21.49 -44.80 6.95
N LEU A 94 -21.12 -43.56 6.66
CA LEU A 94 -20.24 -43.18 5.56
C LEU A 94 -18.86 -42.73 6.04
N ASN A 95 -17.80 -43.31 5.48
CA ASN A 95 -16.43 -42.82 5.61
C ASN A 95 -15.91 -42.38 4.23
N ASN A 96 -16.05 -41.08 3.94
CA ASN A 96 -15.55 -40.50 2.69
C ASN A 96 -14.17 -39.89 2.89
N THR A 97 -13.14 -40.39 2.20
CA THR A 97 -11.83 -39.73 2.05
C THR A 97 -11.56 -39.32 0.59
N GLY A 98 -12.45 -39.71 -0.32
CA GLY A 98 -12.40 -39.39 -1.74
C GLY A 98 -13.38 -38.27 -2.13
N VAL A 99 -13.95 -38.36 -3.33
CA VAL A 99 -14.83 -37.35 -3.91
C VAL A 99 -16.22 -37.94 -4.15
N ILE A 100 -17.28 -37.18 -3.84
CA ILE A 100 -18.67 -37.50 -4.19
C ILE A 100 -19.29 -36.27 -4.84
N ASP A 101 -19.54 -36.32 -6.14
CA ASP A 101 -20.08 -35.21 -6.92
C ASP A 101 -21.50 -35.52 -7.37
N PHE A 102 -22.43 -34.62 -7.07
CA PHE A 102 -23.80 -34.65 -7.53
C PHE A 102 -23.99 -33.64 -8.65
N PHE A 103 -24.34 -34.09 -9.86
CA PHE A 103 -24.50 -33.24 -11.03
C PHE A 103 -25.96 -33.07 -11.40
N GLY A 104 -26.53 -31.89 -11.17
CA GLY A 104 -27.86 -31.52 -11.64
C GLY A 104 -27.87 -30.91 -13.05
N GLY A 105 -29.05 -30.44 -13.48
CA GLY A 105 -29.21 -29.54 -14.62
C GLY A 105 -29.97 -30.11 -15.85
N PRO A 106 -30.37 -29.26 -16.82
CA PRO A 106 -31.40 -29.52 -17.83
C PRO A 106 -30.86 -30.16 -19.12
N THR A 107 -29.99 -31.17 -19.02
CA THR A 107 -29.64 -31.94 -20.22
C THR A 107 -30.81 -32.86 -20.60
N PRO A 108 -31.19 -32.99 -21.88
CA PRO A 108 -32.37 -33.74 -22.31
C PRO A 108 -32.26 -35.27 -22.09
N THR A 109 -31.22 -35.73 -21.40
CA THR A 109 -30.86 -37.13 -21.20
C THR A 109 -30.89 -37.60 -19.75
N PHE A 110 -30.99 -36.72 -18.75
CA PHE A 110 -30.94 -37.10 -17.32
C PHE A 110 -32.08 -36.48 -16.50
N SER A 111 -32.35 -37.07 -15.32
CA SER A 111 -33.45 -36.66 -14.43
C SER A 111 -33.28 -35.20 -14.01
N PRO A 112 -34.33 -34.37 -14.00
CA PRO A 112 -34.22 -32.94 -13.71
C PRO A 112 -33.92 -32.61 -12.24
N HIS A 113 -33.78 -33.62 -11.38
CA HIS A 113 -33.54 -33.49 -9.95
C HIS A 113 -32.66 -34.67 -9.53
N VAL A 114 -31.43 -34.37 -9.15
CA VAL A 114 -30.44 -35.31 -8.61
C VAL A 114 -30.41 -35.08 -7.12
N VAL A 115 -30.76 -36.10 -6.34
CA VAL A 115 -30.87 -36.02 -4.89
C VAL A 115 -29.84 -36.91 -4.21
N GLY A 116 -28.95 -36.29 -3.45
CA GLY A 116 -28.16 -36.96 -2.43
C GLY A 116 -28.92 -37.02 -1.12
N TYR A 117 -29.17 -38.22 -0.59
CA TYR A 117 -29.88 -38.39 0.67
C TYR A 117 -29.03 -39.13 1.70
N PHE A 118 -28.46 -38.39 2.66
CA PHE A 118 -27.61 -38.94 3.71
C PHE A 118 -28.38 -39.07 5.03
N GLN A 119 -28.64 -40.30 5.46
CA GLN A 119 -29.33 -40.64 6.71
C GLN A 119 -28.57 -41.67 7.54
N PRO A 120 -27.36 -41.34 8.02
CA PRO A 120 -26.56 -42.34 8.69
C PRO A 120 -27.20 -42.78 10.00
N THR A 121 -27.27 -44.09 10.23
CA THR A 121 -27.72 -44.68 11.51
C THR A 121 -26.59 -44.86 12.53
N GLY A 122 -25.40 -44.31 12.25
CA GLY A 122 -24.18 -44.42 13.06
C GLY A 122 -23.25 -43.22 12.90
N THR A 123 -21.95 -43.41 13.10
CA THR A 123 -20.93 -42.35 12.93
C THR A 123 -20.42 -42.32 11.50
N SER A 124 -20.58 -41.19 10.84
CA SER A 124 -20.05 -40.91 9.49
C SER A 124 -19.01 -39.81 9.55
N THR A 125 -18.01 -39.90 8.68
CA THR A 125 -16.97 -38.89 8.49
C THR A 125 -16.80 -38.55 7.02
N ASN A 126 -16.65 -37.26 6.73
CA ASN A 126 -16.16 -36.76 5.45
C ASN A 126 -14.79 -36.11 5.65
N SER A 127 -13.71 -36.75 5.22
CA SER A 127 -12.36 -36.17 5.12
C SER A 127 -11.96 -35.81 3.68
N GLY A 128 -12.84 -36.10 2.72
CA GLY A 128 -12.67 -35.71 1.32
C GLY A 128 -13.65 -34.60 0.93
N THR A 129 -14.26 -34.74 -0.24
CA THR A 129 -15.11 -33.71 -0.86
C THR A 129 -16.50 -34.27 -1.17
N ILE A 130 -17.55 -33.48 -0.91
CA ILE A 130 -18.95 -33.76 -1.28
C ILE A 130 -19.56 -32.52 -1.92
N ASP A 131 -19.85 -32.60 -3.22
CA ASP A 131 -20.20 -31.44 -4.03
C ASP A 131 -21.61 -31.56 -4.61
N ALA A 132 -22.38 -30.48 -4.53
CA ALA A 132 -23.61 -30.30 -5.30
C ALA A 132 -23.32 -29.33 -6.44
N ILE A 133 -23.46 -29.78 -7.69
CA ILE A 133 -23.02 -29.07 -8.90
C ILE A 133 -24.21 -28.89 -9.85
N ASN A 134 -24.40 -27.67 -10.37
CA ASN A 134 -25.39 -27.32 -11.40
C ASN A 134 -26.84 -27.68 -11.03
N ASP A 135 -27.46 -26.99 -10.08
CA ASP A 135 -28.84 -27.25 -9.61
C ASP A 135 -29.07 -28.64 -8.97
N ALA A 136 -28.02 -29.29 -8.44
CA ALA A 136 -28.16 -30.52 -7.65
C ALA A 136 -28.72 -30.22 -6.25
N GLU A 137 -29.36 -31.22 -5.63
CA GLU A 137 -29.82 -31.13 -4.24
C GLU A 137 -29.18 -32.20 -3.38
N ILE A 138 -28.60 -31.81 -2.23
CA ILE A 138 -28.13 -32.75 -1.21
C ILE A 138 -28.84 -32.47 0.09
N SER A 139 -29.33 -33.52 0.74
CA SER A 139 -29.96 -33.48 2.05
C SER A 139 -29.22 -34.39 3.03
N PHE A 140 -28.66 -33.81 4.08
CA PHE A 140 -28.19 -34.52 5.26
C PHE A 140 -29.29 -34.53 6.32
N ASN A 141 -29.93 -35.68 6.52
CA ASN A 141 -31.01 -35.88 7.49
C ASN A 141 -30.65 -37.00 8.47
N ILE A 142 -29.93 -36.65 9.53
CA ILE A 142 -29.35 -37.58 10.50
C ILE A 142 -30.43 -38.10 11.47
N ALA A 143 -31.23 -39.07 11.02
CA ALA A 143 -32.32 -39.66 11.80
C ALA A 143 -31.85 -40.85 12.66
N PRO A 144 -32.28 -40.97 13.94
CA PRO A 144 -31.86 -42.04 14.81
C PRO A 144 -32.80 -43.21 14.60
N VAL A 145 -32.42 -44.15 13.75
CA VAL A 145 -33.31 -45.30 13.52
C VAL A 145 -33.02 -46.42 14.52
N ASN A 146 -31.85 -46.42 15.19
CA ASN A 146 -31.48 -47.33 16.28
C ASN A 146 -30.41 -46.79 17.27
N GLY A 147 -30.33 -45.48 17.54
CA GLY A 147 -29.34 -44.92 18.48
C GLY A 147 -28.84 -43.52 18.09
N PRO A 148 -27.87 -42.95 18.82
CA PRO A 148 -27.24 -41.69 18.43
C PRO A 148 -26.48 -41.86 17.11
N ALA A 149 -26.72 -40.95 16.18
CA ALA A 149 -26.02 -40.88 14.90
C ALA A 149 -25.26 -39.56 14.79
N SER A 150 -24.13 -39.58 14.10
CA SER A 150 -23.30 -38.39 13.95
C SER A 150 -22.70 -38.30 12.56
N PHE A 151 -22.61 -37.10 12.02
CA PHE A 151 -21.82 -36.82 10.82
C PHE A 151 -20.75 -35.79 11.17
N THR A 152 -19.49 -36.06 10.86
CA THR A 152 -18.39 -35.11 11.06
C THR A 152 -17.71 -34.79 9.73
N ASN A 153 -17.79 -33.52 9.32
CA ASN A 153 -17.06 -33.01 8.17
C ASN A 153 -15.67 -32.53 8.60
N TYR A 154 -14.60 -33.20 8.17
CA TYR A 154 -13.21 -32.76 8.23
C TYR A 154 -12.71 -32.16 6.91
N GLY A 155 -13.37 -32.47 5.80
CA GLY A 155 -13.02 -32.03 4.46
C GLY A 155 -13.92 -30.88 3.98
N ILE A 156 -14.37 -30.96 2.72
CA ILE A 156 -15.17 -29.92 2.06
C ILE A 156 -16.58 -30.46 1.75
N ILE A 157 -17.58 -29.61 1.99
CA ILE A 157 -18.95 -29.78 1.49
C ILE A 157 -19.32 -28.48 0.78
N GLU A 158 -19.62 -28.52 -0.52
CA GLU A 158 -19.84 -27.29 -1.29
C GLU A 158 -21.02 -27.36 -2.27
N ALA A 159 -21.74 -26.24 -2.36
CA ALA A 159 -22.82 -26.02 -3.32
C ALA A 159 -22.34 -25.08 -4.44
N LEU A 160 -22.46 -25.51 -5.70
CA LEU A 160 -22.01 -24.78 -6.88
C LEU A 160 -23.11 -24.67 -7.94
N GLY A 161 -23.08 -23.59 -8.71
CA GLY A 161 -23.90 -23.44 -9.92
C GLY A 161 -25.41 -23.54 -9.67
N GLY A 162 -25.94 -22.89 -8.64
CA GLY A 162 -27.38 -22.89 -8.35
C GLY A 162 -27.84 -24.04 -7.45
N SER A 163 -26.92 -24.93 -7.04
CA SER A 163 -27.23 -26.10 -6.23
C SER A 163 -27.63 -25.76 -4.79
N ILE A 164 -28.34 -26.68 -4.15
CA ILE A 164 -28.81 -26.54 -2.78
C ILE A 164 -28.28 -27.70 -1.93
N ILE A 165 -27.65 -27.36 -0.81
CA ILE A 165 -27.33 -28.33 0.24
C ILE A 165 -28.14 -27.99 1.48
N THR A 166 -28.88 -28.97 1.99
CA THR A 166 -29.60 -28.90 3.25
C THR A 166 -28.89 -29.77 4.28
N ILE A 167 -28.40 -29.17 5.36
CA ILE A 167 -27.88 -29.90 6.53
C ILE A 167 -28.87 -29.67 7.66
N GLY A 168 -29.77 -30.62 7.85
CA GLY A 168 -30.88 -30.34 8.74
C GLY A 168 -32.13 -31.17 8.63
N GLY A 169 -33.16 -30.70 9.33
CA GLY A 169 -34.51 -31.25 9.29
C GLY A 169 -34.93 -32.03 10.53
N ASN A 170 -35.28 -33.30 10.34
CA ASN A 170 -35.76 -34.21 11.38
C ASN A 170 -34.59 -34.98 12.00
N PHE A 171 -33.56 -34.25 12.44
CA PHE A 171 -32.50 -34.87 13.23
C PHE A 171 -33.09 -35.53 14.46
N GLY A 172 -32.51 -36.65 14.87
CA GLY A 172 -32.81 -37.22 16.17
C GLY A 172 -32.44 -36.29 17.31
N ALA A 173 -33.16 -36.39 18.44
CA ALA A 173 -32.79 -35.63 19.65
C ALA A 173 -31.34 -35.89 20.12
N THR A 174 -30.77 -37.06 19.78
CA THR A 174 -29.37 -37.43 20.07
C THR A 174 -28.47 -37.43 18.84
N SER A 175 -28.96 -36.91 17.71
CA SER A 175 -28.19 -36.82 16.47
C SER A 175 -27.36 -35.54 16.44
N SER A 176 -26.22 -35.59 15.78
CA SER A 176 -25.33 -34.43 15.64
C SER A 176 -24.71 -34.32 14.25
N PHE A 177 -24.59 -33.09 13.76
CA PHE A 177 -23.72 -32.74 12.64
C PHE A 177 -22.62 -31.82 13.16
N THR A 178 -21.36 -32.16 12.90
CA THR A 178 -20.21 -31.35 13.28
C THR A 178 -19.40 -30.99 12.05
N ASN A 179 -19.25 -29.69 11.78
CA ASN A 179 -18.28 -29.20 10.82
C ASN A 179 -16.94 -28.89 11.53
N VAL A 180 -15.85 -29.44 11.03
CA VAL A 180 -14.46 -29.16 11.42
C VAL A 180 -13.67 -28.65 10.22
N GLY A 181 -14.01 -29.11 9.01
CA GLY A 181 -13.50 -28.60 7.74
C GLY A 181 -14.30 -27.40 7.24
N THR A 182 -14.62 -27.39 5.96
CA THR A 182 -15.26 -26.24 5.30
C THR A 182 -16.62 -26.61 4.71
N ILE A 183 -17.57 -25.68 4.85
CA ILE A 183 -18.87 -25.71 4.16
C ILE A 183 -18.97 -24.43 3.32
N GLU A 184 -19.20 -24.56 2.01
CA GLU A 184 -19.18 -23.41 1.08
C GLU A 184 -20.42 -23.33 0.20
N ALA A 185 -20.89 -22.10 -0.04
CA ALA A 185 -21.85 -21.76 -1.08
C ALA A 185 -21.16 -20.90 -2.15
N LEU A 186 -20.86 -21.51 -3.30
CA LEU A 186 -20.04 -20.95 -4.37
C LEU A 186 -20.89 -20.50 -5.57
N GLY A 187 -20.80 -19.22 -5.90
CA GLY A 187 -21.45 -18.59 -7.03
C GLY A 187 -22.93 -18.26 -6.81
N GLN A 188 -23.43 -17.35 -7.65
CA GLN A 188 -24.80 -16.86 -7.57
C GLN A 188 -25.82 -18.00 -7.69
N GLY A 189 -26.79 -18.01 -6.79
CA GLY A 189 -27.89 -18.98 -6.76
C GLY A 189 -27.60 -20.24 -5.94
N SER A 190 -26.33 -20.56 -5.66
CA SER A 190 -25.98 -21.67 -4.79
C SER A 190 -26.36 -21.37 -3.34
N SER A 191 -26.86 -22.39 -2.62
CA SER A 191 -27.32 -22.22 -1.24
C SER A 191 -26.93 -23.39 -0.34
N VAL A 192 -26.52 -23.10 0.88
CA VAL A 192 -26.44 -24.07 1.98
C VAL A 192 -27.40 -23.64 3.09
N ASP A 193 -28.38 -24.48 3.43
CA ASP A 193 -29.31 -24.24 4.54
C ASP A 193 -28.96 -25.15 5.73
N LEU A 194 -28.64 -24.51 6.85
CA LEU A 194 -28.34 -25.13 8.13
C LEU A 194 -29.54 -24.89 9.05
N PHE A 195 -30.31 -25.95 9.33
CA PHE A 195 -31.46 -25.84 10.22
C PHE A 195 -31.72 -27.15 10.96
N SER A 196 -32.24 -27.11 12.18
CA SER A 196 -32.67 -28.35 12.82
C SER A 196 -33.78 -28.11 13.83
N THR A 197 -34.75 -29.02 13.84
CA THR A 197 -35.85 -29.00 14.82
C THR A 197 -35.55 -29.81 16.08
N SER A 198 -34.48 -30.63 16.05
CA SER A 198 -33.97 -31.43 17.18
C SER A 198 -32.51 -31.83 16.95
N GLY A 199 -31.82 -32.40 17.94
CA GLY A 199 -30.38 -32.70 17.81
C GLY A 199 -29.52 -31.44 17.73
N THR A 200 -28.25 -31.58 17.32
CA THR A 200 -27.29 -30.46 17.36
C THR A 200 -26.54 -30.28 16.04
N ILE A 201 -26.36 -29.03 15.62
CA ILE A 201 -25.39 -28.62 14.60
C ILE A 201 -24.28 -27.84 15.31
N THR A 202 -23.04 -28.26 15.09
CA THR A 202 -21.84 -27.61 15.64
C THR A 202 -20.90 -27.22 14.51
N ASN A 203 -20.50 -25.95 14.44
CA ASN A 203 -19.42 -25.52 13.57
C ASN A 203 -18.16 -25.20 14.39
N SER A 204 -17.13 -26.01 14.19
CA SER A 204 -15.77 -25.82 14.70
C SER A 204 -14.77 -25.57 13.57
N GLY A 205 -15.27 -25.47 12.34
CA GLY A 205 -14.49 -25.22 11.12
C GLY A 205 -14.85 -23.88 10.50
N HIS A 206 -15.03 -23.86 9.18
CA HIS A 206 -15.24 -22.64 8.40
C HIS A 206 -16.52 -22.71 7.57
N LEU A 207 -17.31 -21.64 7.59
CA LEU A 207 -18.48 -21.42 6.72
C LEU A 207 -18.15 -20.32 5.70
N VAL A 208 -18.36 -20.56 4.41
CA VAL A 208 -18.01 -19.60 3.34
C VAL A 208 -19.20 -19.29 2.44
N ALA A 209 -19.66 -18.05 2.46
CA ALA A 209 -20.58 -17.52 1.46
C ALA A 209 -19.78 -16.77 0.39
N ASP A 210 -19.48 -17.45 -0.73
CA ASP A 210 -18.69 -16.93 -1.84
C ASP A 210 -19.57 -16.73 -3.07
N GLY A 211 -20.20 -15.57 -3.19
CA GLY A 211 -21.21 -15.27 -4.23
C GLY A 211 -22.54 -16.04 -4.09
N GLY A 212 -22.58 -17.10 -3.29
CA GLY A 212 -23.79 -17.85 -2.90
C GLY A 212 -24.32 -17.45 -1.52
N THR A 213 -25.29 -18.23 -1.01
CA THR A 213 -25.94 -17.99 0.27
C THR A 213 -25.68 -19.12 1.27
N ILE A 214 -25.27 -18.77 2.48
CA ILE A 214 -25.39 -19.68 3.64
C ILE A 214 -26.54 -19.17 4.51
N GLN A 215 -27.51 -20.03 4.77
CA GLN A 215 -28.66 -19.73 5.61
C GLN A 215 -28.60 -20.53 6.90
N ILE A 216 -28.78 -19.85 8.03
CA ILE A 216 -28.85 -20.46 9.36
C ILE A 216 -30.23 -20.16 9.94
N SER A 217 -31.13 -21.15 9.97
CA SER A 217 -32.54 -20.94 10.34
C SER A 217 -33.02 -21.90 11.43
N ASN A 218 -34.00 -21.46 12.25
CA ASN A 218 -34.79 -22.27 13.19
C ASN A 218 -34.03 -23.18 14.19
N LEU A 219 -32.76 -22.90 14.49
CA LEU A 219 -31.99 -23.61 15.54
C LEU A 219 -32.12 -22.90 16.88
N ASP A 220 -32.05 -23.62 18.00
CA ASP A 220 -31.80 -23.02 19.33
C ASP A 220 -30.41 -22.33 19.38
N SER A 221 -29.49 -22.70 18.47
CA SER A 221 -28.28 -21.99 18.00
C SER A 221 -27.44 -22.94 17.13
N ILE A 222 -26.59 -22.43 16.23
CA ILE A 222 -25.38 -23.18 15.85
C ILE A 222 -24.38 -22.97 16.99
N SER A 223 -23.85 -24.06 17.51
CA SER A 223 -22.83 -24.04 18.56
C SER A 223 -21.44 -24.22 17.97
N GLY A 224 -20.40 -23.90 18.73
CA GLY A 224 -19.02 -24.21 18.36
C GLY A 224 -18.10 -23.00 18.44
N SER A 225 -16.91 -23.16 17.88
CA SER A 225 -15.83 -22.17 17.89
C SER A 225 -15.28 -21.91 16.49
N GLY A 226 -16.06 -22.21 15.46
CA GLY A 226 -15.71 -21.99 14.08
C GLY A 226 -15.71 -20.51 13.70
N THR A 227 -15.63 -20.27 12.39
CA THR A 227 -15.63 -18.93 11.79
C THR A 227 -16.50 -18.93 10.54
N ALA A 228 -16.91 -17.73 10.12
CA ALA A 228 -17.60 -17.51 8.87
C ALA A 228 -16.91 -16.43 8.02
N GLU A 229 -16.95 -16.57 6.71
CA GLU A 229 -16.43 -15.61 5.72
C GLU A 229 -17.48 -15.32 4.65
N ILE A 230 -17.56 -14.05 4.25
CA ILE A 230 -18.41 -13.55 3.17
C ILE A 230 -17.51 -12.92 2.10
N ARG A 231 -17.56 -13.39 0.86
CA ARG A 231 -16.76 -12.88 -0.27
C ARG A 231 -17.53 -12.87 -1.58
N ASN A 232 -17.05 -12.12 -2.57
CA ASN A 232 -17.58 -12.03 -3.95
C ASN A 232 -19.11 -11.89 -4.08
N GLY A 233 -19.74 -11.08 -3.23
CA GLY A 233 -21.18 -10.81 -3.23
C GLY A 233 -22.02 -11.85 -2.48
N GLY A 234 -21.39 -12.74 -1.71
CA GLY A 234 -22.07 -13.77 -0.94
C GLY A 234 -22.96 -13.21 0.18
N THR A 235 -23.86 -14.05 0.67
CA THR A 235 -24.78 -13.72 1.78
C THR A 235 -24.69 -14.75 2.90
N LEU A 236 -24.46 -14.28 4.13
CA LEU A 236 -24.67 -15.08 5.34
C LEU A 236 -25.95 -14.63 6.03
N PHE A 237 -26.98 -15.46 6.02
CA PHE A 237 -28.24 -15.22 6.73
C PHE A 237 -28.24 -15.92 8.09
N ILE A 238 -28.52 -15.15 9.15
CA ILE A 238 -28.61 -15.61 10.52
C ILE A 238 -30.02 -15.32 11.04
N GLY A 239 -30.83 -16.36 11.18
CA GLY A 239 -32.20 -16.29 11.71
C GLY A 239 -32.32 -16.56 13.21
N THR A 240 -31.22 -16.82 13.93
CA THR A 240 -31.21 -17.23 15.35
C THR A 240 -29.94 -16.73 16.08
N SER A 241 -29.56 -17.33 17.20
CA SER A 241 -28.31 -17.02 17.91
C SER A 241 -27.10 -17.59 17.19
N PHE A 242 -26.08 -16.76 17.01
CA PHE A 242 -24.81 -17.09 16.34
C PHE A 242 -23.65 -16.34 17.00
N SER A 243 -22.64 -17.08 17.45
CA SER A 243 -21.53 -16.53 18.26
C SER A 243 -20.16 -16.61 17.59
N GLU A 244 -20.11 -17.03 16.34
CA GLU A 244 -18.84 -17.21 15.62
C GLU A 244 -18.41 -15.90 14.96
N ASN A 245 -17.10 -15.67 14.93
CA ASN A 245 -16.55 -14.49 14.28
C ASN A 245 -16.78 -14.57 12.77
N THR A 246 -17.19 -13.46 12.20
CA THR A 246 -17.53 -13.34 10.78
C THR A 246 -16.64 -12.30 10.12
N THR A 247 -16.13 -12.58 8.93
CA THR A 247 -15.28 -11.66 8.17
C THR A 247 -15.87 -11.37 6.80
N PHE A 248 -15.91 -10.10 6.40
CA PHE A 248 -16.00 -9.74 4.99
C PHE A 248 -14.61 -9.82 4.36
N GLY A 249 -14.47 -10.59 3.29
CA GLY A 249 -13.25 -10.63 2.49
C GLY A 249 -12.99 -9.30 1.79
N ALA A 250 -11.74 -9.05 1.38
CA ALA A 250 -11.39 -7.81 0.69
C ALA A 250 -12.23 -7.62 -0.58
N GLY A 251 -12.91 -6.47 -0.69
CA GLY A 251 -13.79 -6.18 -1.83
C GLY A 251 -14.99 -7.12 -1.95
N ALA A 252 -15.44 -7.74 -0.84
CA ALA A 252 -16.51 -8.72 -0.84
C ALA A 252 -17.78 -8.21 -1.50
N ASN A 253 -18.20 -6.95 -1.24
CA ASN A 253 -19.53 -6.46 -1.61
C ASN A 253 -20.65 -7.40 -1.08
N GLY A 254 -20.42 -7.97 0.10
CA GLY A 254 -21.21 -9.05 0.67
C GLY A 254 -22.36 -8.57 1.55
N ILE A 255 -23.16 -9.51 2.03
CA ILE A 255 -24.29 -9.24 2.93
C ILE A 255 -24.23 -10.13 4.16
N LEU A 256 -24.14 -9.52 5.34
CA LEU A 256 -24.52 -10.17 6.60
C LEU A 256 -25.98 -9.83 6.88
N GLN A 257 -26.86 -10.82 6.81
CA GLN A 257 -28.29 -10.65 6.98
C GLN A 257 -28.74 -11.25 8.31
N LEU A 258 -29.44 -10.45 9.12
CA LEU A 258 -29.87 -10.81 10.47
C LEU A 258 -31.40 -10.79 10.53
N GLY A 259 -31.99 -11.95 10.80
CA GLY A 259 -33.43 -12.08 11.02
C GLY A 259 -33.89 -11.37 12.29
N ILE A 260 -35.18 -11.04 12.35
CA ILE A 260 -35.79 -10.44 13.54
C ILE A 260 -35.63 -11.36 14.77
N GLY A 261 -35.02 -10.85 15.84
CA GLY A 261 -34.75 -11.61 17.06
C GLY A 261 -33.50 -12.50 17.00
N ALA A 262 -32.76 -12.51 15.89
CA ALA A 262 -31.44 -13.12 15.84
C ALA A 262 -30.49 -12.41 16.82
N SER A 263 -29.58 -13.18 17.44
CA SER A 263 -28.55 -12.65 18.32
C SER A 263 -27.19 -12.99 17.75
N PHE A 264 -26.52 -11.99 17.19
CA PHE A 264 -25.14 -12.10 16.75
C PHE A 264 -24.22 -11.63 17.87
N THR A 265 -23.42 -12.53 18.43
CA THR A 265 -22.46 -12.21 19.51
C THR A 265 -21.00 -12.41 19.11
N GLY A 266 -20.76 -12.90 17.89
CA GLY A 266 -19.44 -12.90 17.27
C GLY A 266 -18.94 -11.48 17.01
N THR A 267 -17.66 -11.37 16.69
CA THR A 267 -17.09 -10.12 16.16
C THR A 267 -17.17 -10.12 14.64
N LEU A 268 -17.51 -8.98 14.05
CA LEU A 268 -17.52 -8.76 12.61
C LEU A 268 -16.29 -7.96 12.18
N SER A 269 -15.47 -8.51 11.28
CA SER A 269 -14.28 -7.85 10.70
C SER A 269 -14.44 -7.58 9.20
N GLY A 270 -13.67 -6.62 8.68
CA GLY A 270 -13.57 -6.34 7.25
C GLY A 270 -14.72 -5.54 6.64
N PHE A 271 -15.67 -5.04 7.44
CA PHE A 271 -16.82 -4.30 6.94
C PHE A 271 -16.38 -2.97 6.30
N THR A 272 -16.53 -2.85 4.98
CA THR A 272 -16.07 -1.67 4.25
C THR A 272 -17.08 -1.22 3.19
N THR A 273 -16.67 -0.28 2.33
CA THR A 273 -17.49 0.21 1.22
C THR A 273 -17.89 -0.94 0.30
N GLY A 274 -19.20 -1.07 0.07
CA GLY A 274 -19.79 -2.12 -0.76
C GLY A 274 -20.51 -3.21 0.05
N ASP A 275 -20.08 -3.45 1.29
CA ASP A 275 -20.69 -4.44 2.18
C ASP A 275 -21.95 -3.91 2.84
N LYS A 276 -22.80 -4.84 3.29
CA LYS A 276 -24.10 -4.55 3.93
C LYS A 276 -24.32 -5.39 5.18
N ILE A 277 -24.80 -4.74 6.23
CA ILE A 277 -25.45 -5.40 7.36
C ILE A 277 -26.97 -5.16 7.21
N ASP A 278 -27.71 -6.21 6.88
CA ASP A 278 -29.16 -6.16 6.66
C ASP A 278 -29.88 -6.69 7.90
N PHE A 279 -30.75 -5.88 8.51
CA PHE A 279 -31.58 -6.26 9.66
C PHE A 279 -32.98 -6.63 9.18
N SER A 280 -33.08 -7.79 8.54
CA SER A 280 -34.30 -8.26 7.90
C SER A 280 -35.49 -8.37 8.86
N GLY A 281 -36.57 -7.69 8.50
CA GLY A 281 -37.79 -7.59 9.31
C GLY A 281 -37.77 -6.44 10.34
N LEU A 282 -36.61 -5.82 10.62
CA LEU A 282 -36.54 -4.58 11.40
C LEU A 282 -36.89 -3.40 10.49
N GLN A 283 -38.09 -2.85 10.62
CA GLN A 283 -38.57 -1.76 9.77
C GLN A 283 -37.63 -0.53 9.80
N TYR A 284 -37.24 -0.01 8.63
CA TYR A 284 -36.39 1.18 8.54
C TYR A 284 -37.09 2.45 9.05
N SER A 285 -38.39 2.61 8.76
CA SER A 285 -39.12 3.84 9.09
C SER A 285 -39.15 4.10 10.60
N GLY A 286 -38.47 5.17 11.03
CA GLY A 286 -38.37 5.55 12.45
C GLY A 286 -37.25 4.84 13.21
N SER A 287 -36.43 4.04 12.52
CA SER A 287 -35.25 3.43 13.12
C SER A 287 -34.11 4.43 13.32
N THR A 288 -33.30 4.18 14.34
CA THR A 288 -32.11 4.95 14.68
C THR A 288 -30.86 4.08 14.55
N LEU A 289 -29.73 4.74 14.32
CA LEU A 289 -28.41 4.15 14.27
C LEU A 289 -27.53 4.82 15.33
N ALA A 290 -26.79 4.03 16.09
CA ALA A 290 -25.82 4.51 17.06
C ALA A 290 -24.53 3.69 16.94
N PHE A 291 -23.38 4.36 17.01
CA PHE A 291 -22.07 3.73 17.06
C PHE A 291 -21.34 4.15 18.34
N ASP A 292 -20.88 3.19 19.12
CA ASP A 292 -20.02 3.39 20.29
C ASP A 292 -18.56 3.10 19.93
N PRO A 293 -17.71 4.14 19.74
CA PRO A 293 -16.31 3.95 19.37
C PRO A 293 -15.46 3.33 20.49
N THR A 294 -15.95 3.30 21.74
CA THR A 294 -15.19 2.71 22.86
C THR A 294 -15.21 1.19 22.81
N ASN A 295 -16.35 0.63 22.41
CA ASN A 295 -16.59 -0.81 22.35
C ASN A 295 -16.70 -1.34 20.92
N ASN A 296 -16.45 -0.48 19.92
CA ASN A 296 -16.70 -0.73 18.50
C ASN A 296 -18.06 -1.40 18.25
N ALA A 297 -19.11 -0.86 18.87
CA ALA A 297 -20.44 -1.48 18.86
C ALA A 297 -21.41 -0.64 18.02
N LEU A 298 -22.03 -1.26 17.03
CA LEU A 298 -23.05 -0.67 16.15
C LEU A 298 -24.43 -1.16 16.56
N THR A 299 -25.33 -0.25 16.93
CA THR A 299 -26.72 -0.57 17.32
C THR A 299 -27.70 0.07 16.36
N VAL A 300 -28.63 -0.74 15.83
CA VAL A 300 -29.80 -0.26 15.07
C VAL A 300 -31.04 -0.50 15.90
N SER A 301 -31.89 0.50 16.09
CA SER A 301 -33.10 0.37 16.92
C SER A 301 -34.34 0.92 16.24
N ASN A 302 -35.44 0.16 16.26
CA ASN A 302 -36.77 0.65 15.88
C ASN A 302 -37.64 1.04 17.09
N GLY A 303 -37.03 1.15 18.28
CA GLY A 303 -37.71 1.39 19.56
C GLY A 303 -38.31 0.15 20.22
N VAL A 304 -38.33 -1.01 19.54
CA VAL A 304 -38.77 -2.30 20.08
C VAL A 304 -37.61 -3.31 20.09
N ASN A 305 -36.97 -3.49 18.93
CA ASN A 305 -35.77 -4.30 18.75
C ASN A 305 -34.56 -3.38 18.62
N ALA A 306 -33.44 -3.78 19.21
CA ALA A 306 -32.19 -3.03 19.18
C ALA A 306 -30.97 -3.98 19.05
N PRO A 307 -30.82 -4.70 17.91
CA PRO A 307 -29.63 -5.52 17.68
C PRO A 307 -28.35 -4.68 17.72
N THR A 308 -27.31 -5.28 18.29
CA THR A 308 -25.97 -4.69 18.39
C THR A 308 -24.96 -5.63 17.75
N ILE A 309 -24.06 -5.07 16.94
CA ILE A 309 -22.96 -5.78 16.28
C ILE A 309 -21.64 -5.24 16.80
N HIS A 310 -20.77 -6.14 17.26
CA HIS A 310 -19.41 -5.80 17.65
C HIS A 310 -18.50 -5.87 16.42
N LEU A 311 -17.84 -4.77 16.11
CA LEU A 311 -16.95 -4.61 14.97
C LEU A 311 -15.48 -4.74 15.40
N SER A 312 -14.66 -5.26 14.50
CA SER A 312 -13.20 -5.18 14.56
C SER A 312 -12.68 -4.27 13.45
N GLY A 313 -11.83 -3.31 13.82
CA GLY A 313 -11.32 -2.24 12.96
C GLY A 313 -11.55 -0.85 13.54
N SER A 314 -11.04 0.17 12.86
CA SER A 314 -11.26 1.57 13.21
C SER A 314 -12.41 2.15 12.40
N TYR A 315 -13.51 2.42 13.09
CA TYR A 315 -14.69 3.03 12.50
C TYR A 315 -14.98 4.36 13.15
N VAL A 316 -15.54 5.27 12.36
CA VAL A 316 -16.03 6.56 12.82
C VAL A 316 -17.52 6.61 12.59
N GLY A 317 -18.28 7.07 13.59
CA GLY A 317 -19.74 7.04 13.56
C GLY A 317 -20.37 7.73 12.35
N GLY A 318 -19.74 8.80 11.85
CA GLY A 318 -20.19 9.51 10.64
C GLY A 318 -20.06 8.73 9.34
N GLY A 319 -19.32 7.61 9.35
CA GLY A 319 -19.14 6.75 8.19
C GLY A 319 -20.20 5.67 8.03
N PHE A 320 -21.08 5.46 9.01
CA PHE A 320 -22.18 4.50 8.87
C PHE A 320 -23.43 5.18 8.30
N GLN A 321 -24.07 4.55 7.32
CA GLN A 321 -25.32 5.02 6.74
C GLN A 321 -26.44 4.02 6.99
N LEU A 322 -27.52 4.47 7.63
CA LEU A 322 -28.75 3.72 7.77
C LEU A 322 -29.67 4.00 6.58
N SER A 323 -30.18 2.96 5.94
CA SER A 323 -31.09 3.07 4.80
C SER A 323 -32.15 1.96 4.82
N ALA A 324 -33.14 2.05 3.93
CA ALA A 324 -34.06 0.97 3.66
C ALA A 324 -33.49 0.04 2.58
N ASP A 325 -33.57 -1.27 2.80
CA ASP A 325 -33.37 -2.26 1.75
C ASP A 325 -34.57 -2.29 0.79
N ALA A 326 -34.57 -3.24 -0.16
CA ALA A 326 -35.67 -3.42 -1.11
C ALA A 326 -36.99 -3.87 -0.44
N SER A 327 -36.94 -4.44 0.76
CA SER A 327 -38.11 -4.90 1.53
C SER A 327 -38.69 -3.82 2.46
N GLY A 328 -37.99 -2.71 2.66
CA GLY A 328 -38.31 -1.68 3.66
C GLY A 328 -37.73 -1.95 5.05
N SER A 329 -36.93 -3.01 5.20
CA SER A 329 -36.14 -3.30 6.39
C SER A 329 -34.91 -2.40 6.48
N ALA A 330 -34.38 -2.23 7.67
CA ALA A 330 -33.20 -1.42 7.93
C ALA A 330 -31.94 -2.13 7.44
N GLN A 331 -31.09 -1.39 6.74
CA GLN A 331 -29.77 -1.83 6.31
C GLN A 331 -28.73 -0.78 6.67
N VAL A 332 -27.54 -1.23 7.06
CA VAL A 332 -26.38 -0.38 7.29
C VAL A 332 -25.30 -0.66 6.25
N THR A 333 -24.77 0.41 5.68
CA THR A 333 -23.53 0.42 4.91
C THR A 333 -22.47 1.25 5.63
N TYR A 334 -21.20 1.06 5.26
CA TYR A 334 -20.11 1.89 5.72
C TYR A 334 -19.39 2.54 4.54
N THR A 335 -19.21 3.85 4.63
CA THR A 335 -18.31 4.62 3.77
C THR A 335 -17.50 5.50 4.72
N PRO A 336 -16.17 5.30 4.84
CA PRO A 336 -15.33 6.19 5.63
C PRO A 336 -15.64 7.66 5.26
N PRO A 337 -15.79 8.58 6.23
CA PRO A 337 -15.92 9.99 5.92
C PRO A 337 -14.73 10.43 5.08
N SER A 338 -14.95 11.22 4.03
CA SER A 338 -13.86 11.81 3.27
C SER A 338 -12.91 12.51 4.24
N GLN A 339 -11.65 12.09 4.25
CA GLN A 339 -10.62 12.73 5.06
C GLN A 339 -10.52 14.20 4.62
N SER A 340 -10.42 15.10 5.60
CA SER A 340 -10.07 16.49 5.31
C SER A 340 -8.71 16.51 4.60
N PRO A 341 -8.52 17.39 3.60
CA PRO A 341 -7.19 17.60 3.02
C PRO A 341 -6.14 17.86 4.11
N VAL A 342 -4.98 17.24 3.96
CA VAL A 342 -3.82 17.54 4.80
C VAL A 342 -3.45 19.00 4.58
N ASN A 343 -3.31 19.75 5.67
CA ASN A 343 -2.79 21.11 5.62
C ASN A 343 -1.26 21.04 5.55
N LEU A 344 -0.71 20.89 4.35
CA LEU A 344 0.73 20.82 4.13
C LEU A 344 1.44 22.01 4.80
N THR A 345 2.56 21.74 5.46
CA THR A 345 3.41 22.78 6.06
C THR A 345 3.85 23.77 4.98
N ASP A 346 3.57 25.04 5.22
CA ASP A 346 3.75 26.15 4.27
C ASP A 346 3.09 25.92 2.89
N GLY A 347 2.07 25.04 2.83
CA GLY A 347 1.39 24.68 1.59
C GLY A 347 2.24 23.88 0.61
N ASN A 348 3.35 23.26 1.05
CA ASN A 348 4.30 22.59 0.18
C ASN A 348 4.59 21.14 0.64
N LEU A 349 4.53 20.19 -0.30
CA LEU A 349 4.74 18.77 0.00
C LEU A 349 6.17 18.46 0.48
N VAL A 350 7.18 19.06 -0.14
CA VAL A 350 8.59 18.82 0.22
C VAL A 350 8.85 19.31 1.65
N VAL A 351 8.30 20.47 2.00
CA VAL A 351 8.39 21.03 3.37
C VAL A 351 7.63 20.16 4.36
N GLU A 352 6.45 19.63 4.00
CA GLU A 352 5.72 18.69 4.85
C GLU A 352 6.53 17.41 5.10
N MET A 353 7.15 16.82 4.08
CA MET A 353 7.97 15.62 4.28
C MET A 353 9.20 15.90 5.16
N ALA A 354 9.77 17.10 5.09
CA ALA A 354 10.85 17.54 5.98
C ALA A 354 10.36 17.67 7.43
N GLU A 355 9.19 18.27 7.64
CA GLU A 355 8.58 18.37 8.98
C GLU A 355 8.28 16.98 9.55
N LEU A 356 7.74 16.04 8.76
CA LEU A 356 7.48 14.67 9.21
C LEU A 356 8.77 13.93 9.59
N ALA A 357 9.87 14.11 8.83
CA ALA A 357 11.18 13.58 9.21
C ALA A 357 11.69 14.19 10.52
N ASN A 358 11.40 15.47 10.78
CA ASN A 358 11.75 16.13 12.04
C ASN A 358 10.90 15.62 13.22
N GLU A 359 9.58 15.50 13.04
CA GLU A 359 8.64 15.00 14.05
C GLU A 359 8.93 13.56 14.48
N ALA A 360 9.48 12.73 13.57
CA ALA A 360 9.93 11.39 13.90
C ALA A 360 10.96 11.37 15.05
N TYR A 361 11.79 12.42 15.21
CA TYR A 361 12.70 12.56 16.35
C TYR A 361 11.98 12.92 17.66
N GLY A 362 10.88 13.67 17.59
CA GLY A 362 10.05 14.06 18.73
C GLY A 362 9.20 12.93 19.31
N LYS A 363 9.10 11.79 18.61
CA LYS A 363 8.28 10.62 18.98
C LYS A 363 6.81 10.97 19.25
N SER A 364 6.23 11.89 18.47
CA SER A 364 4.81 12.26 18.59
C SER A 364 4.23 12.68 17.25
N ALA A 365 3.06 12.15 16.92
CA ALA A 365 2.25 12.54 15.77
C ALA A 365 1.36 13.76 16.03
N ALA A 366 1.41 14.38 17.21
CA ALA A 366 0.43 15.39 17.60
C ALA A 366 0.40 16.61 16.67
N ALA A 367 1.56 17.04 16.18
CA ALA A 367 1.66 18.15 15.24
C ALA A 367 1.12 17.77 13.85
N ALA A 368 1.50 16.61 13.30
CA ALA A 368 0.88 16.04 12.10
C ALA A 368 -0.64 15.92 12.21
N ILE A 369 -1.18 15.45 13.33
CA ILE A 369 -2.63 15.35 13.57
C ILE A 369 -3.28 16.75 13.53
N GLY A 370 -2.60 17.77 14.06
CA GLY A 370 -3.02 19.17 13.92
C GLY A 370 -3.09 19.66 12.47
N ARG A 371 -2.33 19.03 11.57
CA ARG A 371 -2.35 19.26 10.11
C ARG A 371 -3.30 18.32 9.35
N ASN A 372 -4.23 17.66 10.05
CA ASN A 372 -5.21 16.70 9.52
C ASN A 372 -4.64 15.34 9.07
N TRP A 373 -3.41 14.99 9.46
CA TRP A 373 -2.98 13.59 9.33
C TRP A 373 -3.72 12.71 10.34
N HIS A 374 -3.95 11.45 9.98
CA HIS A 374 -4.46 10.42 10.86
C HIS A 374 -3.35 9.41 11.15
N ALA A 375 -3.02 9.18 12.43
CA ALA A 375 -2.01 8.21 12.79
C ALA A 375 -2.54 6.78 12.68
N VAL A 376 -1.86 5.93 11.92
CA VAL A 376 -2.29 4.55 11.66
C VAL A 376 -1.81 3.65 12.79
N SER A 377 -2.74 3.07 13.55
CA SER A 377 -2.41 2.26 14.74
C SER A 377 -2.00 0.83 14.39
N ALA A 378 -1.33 0.15 15.33
CA ALA A 378 -0.93 -1.26 15.13
C ALA A 378 -2.13 -2.18 14.90
N THR A 379 -3.30 -1.82 15.45
CA THR A 379 -4.56 -2.53 15.22
C THR A 379 -5.04 -2.36 13.78
N ASP A 380 -4.92 -1.14 13.24
CA ASP A 380 -5.32 -0.84 11.85
C ASP A 380 -4.44 -1.56 10.84
N LEU A 381 -3.14 -1.68 11.15
CA LEU A 381 -2.19 -2.45 10.34
C LEU A 381 -2.33 -3.98 10.52
N HIS A 382 -3.15 -4.46 11.47
CA HIS A 382 -3.13 -5.85 11.92
C HIS A 382 -1.73 -6.36 12.28
N LEU A 383 -0.87 -5.46 12.79
CA LEU A 383 0.55 -5.73 13.03
C LEU A 383 0.70 -6.80 14.12
N GLN A 384 1.07 -8.02 13.71
CA GLN A 384 1.34 -9.12 14.62
C GLN A 384 2.77 -9.01 15.21
N PRO A 385 2.98 -9.41 16.48
CA PRO A 385 4.33 -9.57 17.01
C PRO A 385 5.09 -10.61 16.19
N ALA A 386 6.28 -10.27 15.68
CA ALA A 386 7.07 -11.16 14.83
C ALA A 386 8.55 -11.17 15.23
N GLY A 387 9.17 -12.35 15.18
CA GLY A 387 10.64 -12.47 15.24
C GLY A 387 11.34 -11.99 16.52
N GLY A 388 10.62 -11.88 17.65
CA GLY A 388 11.18 -11.34 18.90
C GLY A 388 11.25 -9.82 18.95
N VAL A 389 10.66 -9.14 17.96
CA VAL A 389 10.48 -7.69 17.92
C VAL A 389 9.02 -7.38 18.29
N THR A 390 8.82 -6.54 19.30
CA THR A 390 7.51 -6.03 19.68
C THR A 390 7.51 -4.53 19.47
N PHE A 391 6.68 -4.05 18.54
CA PHE A 391 6.41 -2.64 18.39
C PHE A 391 5.52 -2.15 19.53
N ALA A 392 5.92 -1.06 20.16
CA ALA A 392 5.02 -0.25 20.97
C ALA A 392 4.47 0.86 20.10
N PHE A 393 3.15 1.07 20.11
CA PHE A 393 2.53 2.22 19.47
C PHE A 393 2.18 3.24 20.56
N SER A 394 2.82 4.42 20.52
CA SER A 394 2.57 5.50 21.48
C SER A 394 2.51 6.81 20.72
N ASP A 395 1.45 7.59 20.96
CA ASP A 395 1.24 8.92 20.37
C ASP A 395 1.45 8.97 18.85
N GLY A 396 1.01 7.92 18.13
CA GLY A 396 1.12 7.83 16.68
C GLY A 396 2.43 7.28 16.13
N VAL A 397 3.37 6.90 16.99
CA VAL A 397 4.71 6.43 16.61
C VAL A 397 4.90 4.97 17.00
N TYR A 398 5.47 4.20 16.07
CA TYR A 398 5.96 2.84 16.28
C TYR A 398 7.37 2.91 16.84
N ASP A 399 7.56 2.47 18.09
CA ASP A 399 8.86 2.39 18.78
C ASP A 399 9.25 0.92 18.97
N VAL A 400 10.46 0.58 18.56
CA VAL A 400 11.12 -0.69 18.91
C VAL A 400 12.39 -0.39 19.69
N THR A 401 12.50 -0.97 20.88
CA THR A 401 13.76 -0.99 21.63
C THR A 401 14.68 -2.06 21.06
N ILE A 402 15.84 -1.64 20.55
CA ILE A 402 16.88 -2.52 20.00
C ILE A 402 18.15 -2.47 20.87
N PRO A 403 19.12 -3.41 20.73
CA PRO A 403 20.30 -3.47 21.60
C PRO A 403 21.16 -2.19 21.64
N HIS A 404 21.01 -1.30 20.65
CA HIS A 404 21.79 -0.08 20.48
C HIS A 404 20.93 1.19 20.37
N GLY A 405 19.70 1.19 20.88
CA GLY A 405 18.84 2.37 20.91
C GLY A 405 17.38 2.08 20.61
N HIS A 406 16.72 3.00 19.95
CA HIS A 406 15.34 2.89 19.49
C HIS A 406 15.28 2.97 17.98
N ALA A 407 14.43 2.15 17.38
CA ALA A 407 14.04 2.24 15.98
C ALA A 407 12.60 2.77 15.96
N ASP A 408 12.44 4.01 15.53
CA ASP A 408 11.15 4.72 15.57
C ASP A 408 10.65 5.00 14.14
N ALA A 409 9.36 4.82 13.90
CA ALA A 409 8.69 5.21 12.66
C ALA A 409 7.33 5.85 12.93
N LEU A 410 7.08 6.98 12.28
CA LEU A 410 5.77 7.63 12.22
C LEU A 410 5.01 7.07 11.00
N VAL A 411 3.76 6.63 11.18
CA VAL A 411 2.91 6.13 10.09
C VAL A 411 1.59 6.87 10.10
N LEU A 412 1.30 7.58 9.01
CA LEU A 412 0.19 8.50 8.90
C LEU A 412 -0.58 8.25 7.60
N GLU A 413 -1.89 8.42 7.61
CA GLU A 413 -2.71 8.52 6.41
C GLU A 413 -3.35 9.91 6.30
N GLY A 414 -3.58 10.36 5.07
CA GLY A 414 -4.18 11.66 4.81
C GLY A 414 -4.48 11.87 3.33
N LEU A 415 -5.32 12.87 3.03
CA LEU A 415 -5.61 13.30 1.67
C LEU A 415 -4.63 14.38 1.23
N VAL A 416 -3.62 14.02 0.44
CA VAL A 416 -2.61 14.94 -0.12
C VAL A 416 -2.97 15.23 -1.57
N ASP A 417 -3.18 16.51 -1.92
CA ASP A 417 -3.63 16.93 -3.26
C ASP A 417 -4.86 16.18 -3.80
N GLY A 418 -5.76 15.76 -2.91
CA GLY A 418 -6.96 14.99 -3.26
C GLY A 418 -6.73 13.50 -3.47
N VAL A 419 -5.57 12.97 -3.08
CA VAL A 419 -5.16 11.57 -3.24
C VAL A 419 -5.00 10.91 -1.86
N ASP A 420 -5.62 9.75 -1.65
CA ASP A 420 -5.48 8.97 -0.42
C ASP A 420 -4.03 8.50 -0.28
N THR A 421 -3.34 9.05 0.70
CA THR A 421 -1.88 8.96 0.83
C THR A 421 -1.49 8.37 2.17
N LEU A 422 -0.59 7.39 2.14
CA LEU A 422 0.07 6.85 3.32
C LEU A 422 1.48 7.43 3.39
N ALA A 423 1.86 8.00 4.53
CA ALA A 423 3.18 8.56 4.77
C ALA A 423 3.89 7.79 5.89
N VAL A 424 5.17 7.47 5.68
CA VAL A 424 6.03 6.81 6.67
C VAL A 424 7.31 7.60 6.86
N ALA A 425 7.56 8.09 8.07
CA ALA A 425 8.80 8.80 8.39
C ALA A 425 9.67 7.98 9.36
N PHE A 426 10.86 7.59 8.91
CA PHE A 426 11.82 6.86 9.72
C PHE A 426 12.72 7.82 10.49
N LYS A 427 12.83 7.59 11.80
CA LYS A 427 13.79 8.32 12.62
C LYS A 427 15.20 7.79 12.37
N GLY A 428 16.16 8.69 12.17
CA GLY A 428 17.58 8.35 12.17
C GLY A 428 18.14 8.11 13.58
N THR A 429 19.45 7.92 13.67
CA THR A 429 20.14 7.81 14.97
C THR A 429 20.67 9.17 15.42
N ASP A 430 20.51 9.49 16.71
CA ASP A 430 21.12 10.63 17.40
C ASP A 430 22.45 10.27 18.07
N ASP A 431 22.84 8.99 18.08
CA ASP A 431 23.98 8.48 18.86
C ASP A 431 25.15 8.03 17.96
N PHE A 432 25.87 8.99 17.38
CA PHE A 432 27.12 8.72 16.66
C PHE A 432 28.30 8.39 17.62
N GLY A 433 28.08 8.41 18.95
CA GLY A 433 29.11 8.31 19.98
C GLY A 433 29.73 6.93 20.17
N ALA A 434 29.04 5.85 19.81
CA ALA A 434 29.51 4.47 20.02
C ALA A 434 30.07 3.86 18.72
N ARG A 435 31.36 4.10 18.46
CA ARG A 435 32.11 3.59 17.29
C ARG A 435 32.06 2.05 17.11
N ILE A 436 31.96 1.62 15.84
CA ILE A 436 32.43 0.35 15.22
C ILE A 436 31.50 -0.89 15.21
N ASN A 437 30.37 -0.93 15.92
CA ASN A 437 29.41 -2.05 15.81
C ASN A 437 28.05 -1.62 15.24
N TRP A 438 28.03 -0.72 14.26
CA TRP A 438 26.80 -0.42 13.55
C TRP A 438 26.32 -1.69 12.84
N PRO A 439 25.07 -2.12 13.08
CA PRO A 439 24.42 -2.99 12.12
C PRO A 439 24.49 -2.28 10.76
N THR A 440 24.77 -3.01 9.68
CA THR A 440 24.57 -2.45 8.34
C THR A 440 23.13 -1.90 8.23
N PRO A 441 22.85 -0.90 7.37
CA PRO A 441 21.49 -0.36 7.22
C PRO A 441 20.45 -1.48 7.02
N ALA A 442 20.81 -2.52 6.25
CA ALA A 442 20.03 -3.74 6.09
C ALA A 442 19.67 -4.45 7.41
N ASN A 443 20.59 -4.53 8.37
CA ASN A 443 20.32 -5.12 9.69
C ASN A 443 19.40 -4.23 10.53
N TYR A 444 19.51 -2.91 10.42
CA TYR A 444 18.65 -1.98 11.15
C TYR A 444 17.23 -1.96 10.55
N PHE A 445 17.13 -1.87 9.22
CA PHE A 445 15.88 -1.93 8.48
C PHE A 445 15.13 -3.26 8.69
N SER A 446 15.86 -4.36 8.96
CA SER A 446 15.24 -5.66 9.25
C SER A 446 14.27 -5.63 10.45
N TYR A 447 14.46 -4.72 11.41
CA TYR A 447 13.54 -4.54 12.53
C TYR A 447 12.18 -3.98 12.10
N PHE A 448 12.13 -3.26 10.97
CA PHE A 448 10.91 -2.71 10.39
C PHE A 448 10.19 -3.67 9.44
N LEU A 449 10.77 -4.81 9.07
CA LEU A 449 10.12 -5.74 8.12
C LEU A 449 8.69 -6.17 8.53
N PRO A 450 8.36 -6.43 9.81
CA PRO A 450 6.99 -6.70 10.21
C PRO A 450 6.05 -5.51 9.94
N LEU A 451 6.49 -4.29 10.26
CA LEU A 451 5.76 -3.07 9.97
C LEU A 451 5.58 -2.92 8.45
N ILE A 452 6.65 -3.01 7.67
CA ILE A 452 6.62 -2.88 6.21
C ILE A 452 5.72 -3.93 5.55
N SER A 453 5.72 -5.16 6.04
CA SER A 453 4.82 -6.22 5.55
C SER A 453 3.36 -5.83 5.78
N SER A 454 3.03 -5.33 6.96
CA SER A 454 1.67 -4.92 7.30
C SER A 454 1.15 -3.73 6.47
N LEU A 455 2.05 -2.86 6.00
CA LEU A 455 1.67 -1.75 5.11
C LEU A 455 1.08 -2.27 3.78
N SER A 456 1.54 -3.40 3.24
CA SER A 456 1.01 -3.93 1.97
C SER A 456 -0.46 -4.34 2.04
N ASP A 457 -0.85 -4.97 3.16
CA ASP A 457 -2.23 -5.37 3.41
C ASP A 457 -3.10 -4.13 3.67
N TYR A 458 -2.56 -3.15 4.40
CA TYR A 458 -3.22 -1.88 4.66
C TYR A 458 -3.49 -1.10 3.38
N ILE A 459 -2.47 -0.91 2.53
CA ILE A 459 -2.57 -0.22 1.22
C ILE A 459 -3.69 -0.84 0.37
N SER A 460 -3.71 -2.17 0.29
CA SER A 460 -4.69 -2.90 -0.53
C SER A 460 -6.11 -2.80 0.01
N SER A 461 -6.28 -2.85 1.34
CA SER A 461 -7.60 -2.85 2.00
C SER A 461 -8.21 -1.46 2.14
N HIS A 462 -7.39 -0.42 2.24
CA HIS A 462 -7.81 0.97 2.44
C HIS A 462 -7.79 1.79 1.14
N GLY A 463 -7.37 1.19 0.03
CA GLY A 463 -7.37 1.83 -1.29
C GLY A 463 -6.36 2.97 -1.41
N ILE A 464 -5.24 2.89 -0.69
CA ILE A 464 -4.18 3.91 -0.72
C ILE A 464 -3.62 4.06 -2.14
N GLN A 465 -3.56 5.30 -2.62
CA GLN A 465 -3.22 5.63 -4.00
C GLN A 465 -1.79 6.17 -4.14
N HIS A 466 -1.20 6.64 -3.05
CA HIS A 466 0.16 7.18 -2.99
C HIS A 466 0.83 6.78 -1.67
N LEU A 467 2.09 6.36 -1.75
CA LEU A 467 2.93 6.08 -0.59
C LEU A 467 4.11 7.05 -0.56
N LEU A 468 4.29 7.75 0.56
CA LEU A 468 5.38 8.71 0.77
C LEU A 468 6.29 8.19 1.89
N PHE A 469 7.59 8.26 1.66
CA PHE A 469 8.61 7.95 2.65
C PHE A 469 9.44 9.18 2.97
N ALA A 470 9.73 9.40 4.26
CA ALA A 470 10.63 10.43 4.74
C ALA A 470 11.68 9.85 5.69
N GLY A 471 12.86 10.44 5.74
CA GLY A 471 13.87 10.04 6.70
C GLY A 471 15.13 10.87 6.68
N HIS A 472 15.75 11.01 7.83
CA HIS A 472 17.00 11.75 8.00
C HIS A 472 18.13 10.84 8.48
N SER A 473 19.37 11.08 8.03
CA SER A 473 20.55 10.30 8.43
C SER A 473 20.32 8.80 8.15
N LEU A 474 20.47 7.91 9.14
CA LEU A 474 20.12 6.49 9.00
C LEU A 474 18.65 6.26 8.56
N GLY A 475 17.73 7.16 8.92
CA GLY A 475 16.35 7.16 8.42
C GLY A 475 16.29 7.30 6.90
N GLY A 476 17.17 8.10 6.29
CA GLY A 476 17.29 8.23 4.84
C GLY A 476 17.74 6.93 4.17
N SER A 477 18.67 6.19 4.77
CA SER A 477 19.04 4.84 4.31
C SER A 477 17.86 3.88 4.35
N MET A 478 17.02 3.95 5.39
CA MET A 478 15.81 3.13 5.53
C MET A 478 14.75 3.47 4.48
N VAL A 479 14.62 4.74 4.09
CA VAL A 479 13.79 5.13 2.94
C VAL A 479 14.29 4.44 1.67
N GLN A 480 15.60 4.48 1.39
CA GLN A 480 16.18 3.79 0.23
C GLN A 480 15.91 2.27 0.25
N ASP A 481 16.01 1.64 1.43
CA ASP A 481 15.68 0.22 1.61
C ASP A 481 14.19 -0.05 1.38
N ALA A 482 13.29 0.80 1.89
CA ALA A 482 11.85 0.68 1.68
C ALA A 482 11.47 0.77 0.19
N LEU A 483 12.06 1.70 -0.55
CA LEU A 483 11.84 1.84 -2.00
C LEU A 483 12.39 0.67 -2.83
N SER A 484 13.19 -0.23 -2.23
CA SER A 484 13.65 -1.46 -2.90
C SER A 484 12.62 -2.60 -2.84
N LEU A 485 11.54 -2.44 -2.05
CA LEU A 485 10.52 -3.45 -1.83
C LEU A 485 9.29 -3.26 -2.72
N LYS A 486 8.51 -4.34 -2.88
CA LYS A 486 7.20 -4.32 -3.54
C LYS A 486 6.10 -4.24 -2.51
N TYR A 487 5.12 -3.38 -2.77
CA TYR A 487 3.93 -3.21 -1.94
C TYR A 487 2.71 -3.67 -2.74
N THR A 488 1.92 -4.60 -2.18
CA THR A 488 0.69 -5.05 -2.84
C THR A 488 -0.31 -3.89 -2.90
N GLY A 489 -1.02 -3.74 -4.02
CA GLY A 489 -2.03 -2.69 -4.22
C GLY A 489 -1.50 -1.37 -4.80
N ILE A 490 -0.19 -1.14 -4.84
CA ILE A 490 0.40 0.10 -5.35
C ILE A 490 1.65 -0.16 -6.22
N THR A 491 1.85 0.66 -7.26
CA THR A 491 3.01 0.54 -8.17
C THR A 491 4.16 1.43 -7.73
N ALA A 492 5.41 1.05 -8.04
CA ALA A 492 6.59 1.85 -7.70
C ALA A 492 6.54 3.31 -8.19
N ALA A 493 5.84 3.61 -9.30
CA ALA A 493 5.65 4.97 -9.81
C ALA A 493 4.70 5.86 -8.95
N LYS A 494 4.18 5.30 -7.86
CA LYS A 494 3.31 5.94 -6.85
C LYS A 494 3.92 5.84 -5.46
N ILE A 495 5.24 5.66 -5.38
CA ILE A 495 5.99 5.54 -4.13
C ILE A 495 7.15 6.51 -4.19
N ASP A 496 7.09 7.59 -3.41
CA ASP A 496 8.13 8.62 -3.40
C ASP A 496 8.91 8.60 -2.08
N GLY A 497 10.22 8.86 -2.14
CA GLY A 497 11.10 8.96 -1.00
C GLY A 497 11.79 10.32 -0.93
N TYR A 498 11.71 10.96 0.23
CA TYR A 498 12.36 12.23 0.54
C TYR A 498 13.33 12.00 1.68
N THR A 499 14.60 12.35 1.49
CA THR A 499 15.63 12.09 2.49
C THR A 499 16.51 13.29 2.74
N TRP A 500 17.01 13.39 3.96
CA TRP A 500 17.96 14.42 4.39
C TRP A 500 19.19 13.74 4.98
N ALA A 501 20.39 14.19 4.60
CA ALA A 501 21.64 13.59 5.04
C ALA A 501 21.75 12.09 4.77
N ASN A 502 21.30 11.59 3.62
CA ASN A 502 21.24 10.16 3.35
C ASN A 502 22.66 9.60 3.13
N PRO A 503 23.16 8.71 4.01
CA PRO A 503 24.50 8.16 3.86
C PRO A 503 24.55 6.99 2.87
N GLY A 504 23.40 6.54 2.33
CA GLY A 504 23.27 5.43 1.39
C GLY A 504 22.92 4.09 2.04
N SER A 505 22.67 3.09 1.19
CA SER A 505 22.40 1.70 1.58
C SER A 505 22.82 0.73 0.46
N ASP A 506 23.03 -0.54 0.78
CA ASP A 506 23.30 -1.60 -0.20
C ASP A 506 22.09 -1.89 -1.12
N SER A 507 20.87 -1.56 -0.68
CA SER A 507 19.65 -1.81 -1.45
C SER A 507 19.47 -0.76 -2.55
N LYS A 508 19.15 -1.24 -3.75
CA LYS A 508 18.80 -0.38 -4.89
C LYS A 508 17.27 -0.22 -4.95
N PRO A 509 16.73 1.01 -4.95
CA PRO A 509 15.31 1.26 -5.21
C PRO A 509 14.82 0.60 -6.50
N ILE A 510 13.56 0.14 -6.51
CA ILE A 510 12.93 -0.41 -7.73
C ILE A 510 12.88 0.65 -8.82
N ASP A 511 12.49 1.86 -8.45
CA ASP A 511 12.58 3.04 -9.29
C ASP A 511 13.36 4.15 -8.56
N PRO A 512 14.66 4.32 -8.84
CA PRO A 512 15.47 5.32 -8.16
C PRO A 512 15.11 6.75 -8.55
N HIS A 513 14.29 6.99 -9.59
CA HIS A 513 13.87 8.35 -9.95
C HIS A 513 12.93 8.97 -8.93
N HIS A 514 12.22 8.14 -8.16
CA HIS A 514 11.29 8.56 -7.11
C HIS A 514 11.97 8.72 -5.73
N LEU A 515 13.30 8.86 -5.69
CA LEU A 515 14.06 9.14 -4.47
C LEU A 515 14.81 10.48 -4.62
N VAL A 516 14.59 11.41 -3.70
CA VAL A 516 15.35 12.67 -3.59
C VAL A 516 16.14 12.72 -2.28
N ASN A 517 17.38 13.21 -2.35
CA ASN A 517 18.28 13.41 -1.21
C ASN A 517 18.63 14.90 -1.10
N PHE A 518 18.33 15.52 0.02
CA PHE A 518 18.75 16.88 0.39
C PHE A 518 20.02 16.78 1.23
N GLU A 519 21.09 17.44 0.78
CA GLU A 519 22.43 17.19 1.30
C GLU A 519 23.15 18.50 1.57
N HIS A 520 23.48 18.77 2.84
CA HIS A 520 24.34 19.89 3.20
C HIS A 520 25.78 19.58 2.79
N THR A 521 26.43 20.50 2.08
CA THR A 521 27.77 20.30 1.49
C THR A 521 28.86 20.13 2.55
N ASN A 522 28.62 20.60 3.77
CA ASN A 522 29.49 20.51 4.93
C ASN A 522 29.07 19.39 5.92
N ASP A 523 28.10 18.54 5.57
CA ASP A 523 27.65 17.43 6.42
C ASP A 523 28.63 16.22 6.36
N PRO A 524 29.29 15.86 7.48
CA PRO A 524 30.26 14.78 7.52
C PRO A 524 29.63 13.37 7.37
N ALA A 525 28.32 13.22 7.56
CA ALA A 525 27.65 11.92 7.41
C ALA A 525 27.68 11.42 5.96
N LEU A 526 27.70 12.34 4.99
CA LEU A 526 27.74 12.03 3.55
C LEU A 526 29.03 11.33 3.16
N ASP A 527 30.16 11.83 3.67
CA ASP A 527 31.47 11.26 3.44
C ASP A 527 31.63 9.92 4.17
N LEU A 528 31.13 9.81 5.40
CA LEU A 528 31.18 8.56 6.17
C LEU A 528 30.36 7.44 5.51
N GLY A 529 29.18 7.76 4.97
CA GLY A 529 28.29 6.82 4.30
C GLY A 529 28.94 6.15 3.09
N ARG A 530 29.62 6.93 2.24
CA ARG A 530 30.32 6.45 1.02
C ARG A 530 31.36 5.37 1.29
N PHE A 531 31.95 5.33 2.49
CA PHE A 531 32.98 4.36 2.85
C PHE A 531 32.44 3.16 3.65
N VAL A 532 31.23 3.23 4.20
CA VAL A 532 30.76 2.29 5.23
C VAL A 532 29.39 1.64 4.93
N LEU A 533 28.46 2.33 4.25
CA LEU A 533 27.04 1.93 4.24
C LEU A 533 26.47 1.52 2.87
N GLY A 534 27.15 1.83 1.76
CA GLY A 534 26.75 1.43 0.42
C GLY A 534 26.54 2.61 -0.54
N PRO A 535 26.11 2.35 -1.79
CA PRO A 535 25.81 3.42 -2.74
C PRO A 535 24.55 4.20 -2.33
N ARG A 536 24.55 5.50 -2.62
CA ARG A 536 23.34 6.33 -2.60
C ARG A 536 22.71 6.36 -3.99
N TYR A 537 21.39 6.20 -4.05
CA TYR A 537 20.59 6.35 -5.27
C TYR A 537 19.69 7.58 -5.16
N GLY A 538 19.09 7.97 -6.28
CA GLY A 538 18.18 9.12 -6.34
C GLY A 538 18.81 10.38 -6.91
N THR A 539 18.03 11.46 -6.83
CA THR A 539 18.40 12.82 -7.22
C THR A 539 18.94 13.55 -6.00
N ASP A 540 20.11 14.17 -6.10
CA ASP A 540 20.70 14.95 -5.01
C ASP A 540 20.39 16.45 -5.21
N ILE A 541 19.87 17.11 -4.17
CA ILE A 541 19.77 18.56 -4.01
C ILE A 541 20.86 18.99 -3.05
N LEU A 542 21.83 19.77 -3.53
CA LEU A 542 22.98 20.19 -2.74
C LEU A 542 22.69 21.56 -2.12
N ILE A 543 22.86 21.65 -0.80
CA ILE A 543 22.60 22.84 -0.01
C ILE A 543 23.91 23.30 0.61
N ASP A 544 24.33 24.52 0.34
CA ASP A 544 25.38 25.17 1.11
C ASP A 544 24.70 26.17 2.07
N SER A 545 24.55 25.76 3.33
CA SER A 545 23.65 26.43 4.27
C SER A 545 24.12 27.86 4.57
N ALA A 546 23.25 28.85 4.33
CA ALA A 546 23.50 30.24 4.71
C ALA A 546 23.44 30.45 6.23
N THR A 547 22.67 29.61 6.92
CA THR A 547 22.33 29.77 8.34
C THR A 547 23.37 29.13 9.26
N GLU A 548 24.26 28.31 8.71
CA GLU A 548 25.31 27.61 9.44
C GLU A 548 26.70 28.20 9.18
N SER A 549 27.09 29.16 10.01
CA SER A 549 28.45 29.70 10.04
C SER A 549 29.46 28.69 10.59
N THR A 550 29.77 27.63 9.86
CA THR A 550 30.99 26.83 10.11
C THR A 550 31.61 26.36 8.81
N SER A 551 32.74 26.99 8.45
CA SER A 551 33.72 26.33 7.60
C SER A 551 34.07 24.96 8.19
N PRO A 552 34.16 23.89 7.40
CA PRO A 552 34.55 22.55 7.88
C PRO A 552 35.93 22.52 8.56
N PHE A 553 36.70 23.63 8.53
CA PHE A 553 38.03 23.76 9.10
C PHE A 553 38.21 24.93 10.11
N GLN A 554 37.16 25.62 10.54
CA GLN A 554 37.30 26.73 11.52
C GLN A 554 37.36 26.30 13.00
N THR A 555 37.94 25.14 13.32
CA THR A 555 38.44 24.89 14.67
C THR A 555 39.95 25.07 14.73
N ASN A 556 40.37 26.32 14.96
CA ASN A 556 41.67 26.63 15.53
C ASN A 556 41.79 26.22 17.02
N SER A 557 40.97 25.26 17.48
CA SER A 557 41.16 24.56 18.74
C SER A 557 41.43 23.10 18.46
N ARG A 558 42.40 22.53 19.18
CA ARG A 558 42.88 21.14 19.09
C ARG A 558 41.83 20.11 19.55
N SER A 559 40.56 20.25 19.18
CA SER A 559 39.53 19.23 19.44
C SER A 559 39.48 18.26 18.26
N PRO A 560 39.71 16.95 18.50
CA PRO A 560 39.63 15.95 17.45
C PRO A 560 38.19 15.89 16.94
N VAL A 561 38.01 16.01 15.62
CA VAL A 561 36.84 15.62 14.80
C VAL A 561 35.54 15.51 15.60
N LEU A 562 34.72 16.57 15.56
CA LEU A 562 33.35 16.55 16.07
C LEU A 562 32.63 15.32 15.51
N LEU A 563 31.95 14.56 16.38
CA LEU A 563 31.08 13.47 15.95
C LEU A 563 29.97 14.07 15.06
N PRO A 564 29.49 13.37 14.02
CA PRO A 564 28.43 13.89 13.15
C PRO A 564 27.19 14.39 13.90
N SER A 565 26.83 13.76 15.03
CA SER A 565 25.72 14.18 15.91
C SER A 565 25.86 15.60 16.49
N ASP A 566 27.08 16.12 16.60
CA ASP A 566 27.36 17.45 17.16
C ASP A 566 27.54 18.52 16.08
N ASN A 567 27.57 18.14 14.80
CA ASN A 567 27.68 19.09 13.70
C ASN A 567 26.29 19.69 13.42
N PRO A 568 26.11 21.02 13.49
CA PRO A 568 24.89 21.68 13.07
C PRO A 568 24.38 21.19 11.71
N ALA A 569 25.28 21.00 10.74
CA ALA A 569 24.96 20.58 9.38
C ALA A 569 24.31 19.21 9.25
N HIS A 570 24.39 18.38 10.28
CA HIS A 570 23.76 17.06 10.30
C HIS A 570 22.47 17.03 11.13
N LYS A 571 21.95 18.19 11.55
CA LYS A 571 20.71 18.25 12.34
C LYS A 571 19.51 18.36 11.42
N MET A 572 18.49 17.54 11.70
CA MET A 572 17.24 17.61 10.95
C MET A 572 16.56 18.98 11.04
N ASP A 573 16.66 19.68 12.17
CA ASP A 573 16.15 21.06 12.30
C ASP A 573 16.81 22.03 11.31
N SER A 574 18.12 21.88 11.04
CA SER A 574 18.84 22.70 10.07
C SER A 574 18.39 22.39 8.64
N TYR A 575 18.35 21.10 8.30
CA TYR A 575 17.83 20.63 7.01
C TYR A 575 16.38 21.07 6.77
N PHE A 576 15.54 21.03 7.80
CA PHE A 576 14.14 21.49 7.73
C PHE A 576 14.07 22.99 7.41
N LEU A 577 14.85 23.81 8.12
CA LEU A 577 14.91 25.26 7.87
C LEU A 577 15.34 25.56 6.44
N ASP A 578 16.44 24.96 5.97
CA ASP A 578 16.97 25.24 4.64
C ASP A 578 16.07 24.66 3.52
N THR A 579 15.39 23.53 3.77
CA THR A 579 14.37 23.01 2.84
C THR A 579 13.20 23.97 2.70
N ARG A 580 12.75 24.58 3.81
CA ARG A 580 11.69 25.59 3.79
C ARG A 580 12.13 26.84 3.02
N LEU A 581 13.35 27.33 3.26
CA LEU A 581 13.89 28.49 2.54
C LEU A 581 14.03 28.19 1.03
N LEU A 582 14.52 27.01 0.65
CA LEU A 582 14.57 26.60 -0.77
C LEU A 582 13.18 26.57 -1.40
N ALA A 583 12.17 26.05 -0.70
CA ALA A 583 10.80 26.04 -1.19
C ALA A 583 10.20 27.46 -1.28
N GLU A 584 10.56 28.36 -0.37
CA GLU A 584 10.18 29.77 -0.41
C GLU A 584 10.77 30.46 -1.64
N HIS A 585 12.09 30.37 -1.83
CA HIS A 585 12.77 30.92 -3.02
C HIS A 585 12.29 30.29 -4.32
N ALA A 586 11.97 28.99 -4.32
CA ALA A 586 11.40 28.32 -5.47
C ALA A 586 10.01 28.88 -5.84
N ASN A 587 9.28 29.50 -4.91
CA ASN A 587 7.97 30.10 -5.15
C ASN A 587 8.02 31.60 -5.52
N ASP A 588 9.18 32.25 -5.42
CA ASP A 588 9.33 33.65 -5.83
C ASP A 588 9.42 33.78 -7.34
N GLU A 589 8.30 34.09 -8.01
CA GLU A 589 8.22 34.26 -9.47
C GLU A 589 9.17 35.34 -10.03
N SER A 590 9.68 36.23 -9.18
CA SER A 590 10.62 37.27 -9.57
C SER A 590 12.09 36.87 -9.45
N GLY A 591 12.38 35.83 -8.66
CA GLY A 591 13.73 35.36 -8.38
C GLY A 591 14.36 34.58 -9.52
N ALA A 592 15.68 34.66 -9.65
CA ALA A 592 16.43 33.98 -10.71
C ALA A 592 16.33 32.44 -10.62
N PHE A 593 16.01 31.91 -9.44
CA PHE A 593 15.87 30.47 -9.21
C PHE A 593 14.55 29.90 -9.73
N TYR A 594 13.47 30.68 -9.79
CA TYR A 594 12.11 30.20 -10.06
C TYR A 594 11.95 29.39 -11.35
N GLY A 595 12.63 29.82 -12.41
CA GLY A 595 12.56 29.20 -13.74
C GLY A 595 13.37 27.91 -13.88
N THR A 596 14.08 27.49 -12.84
CA THR A 596 14.94 26.30 -12.89
C THR A 596 14.13 25.00 -12.75
N PRO A 597 14.64 23.87 -13.30
CA PRO A 597 14.14 22.53 -13.01
C PRO A 597 14.03 22.23 -11.51
N ASP A 598 15.02 22.67 -10.73
CA ASP A 598 15.12 22.39 -9.30
C ASP A 598 14.01 23.12 -8.53
N ALA A 599 13.77 24.40 -8.84
CA ALA A 599 12.66 25.16 -8.28
C ALA A 599 11.30 24.56 -8.68
N ALA A 600 11.12 24.15 -9.94
CA ALA A 600 9.90 23.49 -10.38
C ALA A 600 9.64 22.17 -9.63
N ALA A 601 10.68 21.38 -9.37
CA ALA A 601 10.61 20.17 -8.57
C ALA A 601 10.24 20.48 -7.11
N LEU A 602 10.88 21.48 -6.49
CA LEU A 602 10.57 21.92 -5.12
C LEU A 602 9.12 22.39 -4.96
N ARG A 603 8.56 23.09 -5.96
CA ARG A 603 7.15 23.53 -5.92
C ARG A 603 6.15 22.39 -6.04
N THR A 604 6.48 21.36 -6.82
CA THR A 604 5.53 20.29 -7.17
C THR A 604 5.75 18.99 -6.41
N GLY A 605 6.89 18.83 -5.74
CA GLY A 605 7.37 17.55 -5.22
C GLY A 605 7.83 16.57 -6.31
N ALA A 606 7.68 16.89 -7.61
CA ALA A 606 7.88 15.94 -8.70
C ALA A 606 9.32 15.94 -9.27
N PHE A 607 10.28 15.51 -8.46
CA PHE A 607 11.70 15.48 -8.85
C PHE A 607 12.02 14.54 -10.03
N TRP A 608 11.17 13.56 -10.30
CA TRP A 608 11.36 12.56 -11.37
C TRP A 608 11.01 13.07 -12.78
N THR A 609 10.21 14.13 -12.90
CA THR A 609 9.81 14.69 -14.20
C THR A 609 10.47 16.03 -14.53
N ALA A 610 11.02 16.72 -13.53
CA ALA A 610 11.50 18.09 -13.69
C ALA A 610 12.83 18.22 -14.45
N GLY A 611 13.63 17.14 -14.54
CA GLY A 611 14.96 17.20 -15.16
C GLY A 611 15.98 17.93 -14.28
N VAL A 612 15.90 17.67 -12.96
CA VAL A 612 16.69 18.30 -11.89
C VAL A 612 18.19 18.21 -12.18
N SER A 613 18.87 19.33 -11.95
CA SER A 613 20.32 19.45 -12.01
C SER A 613 20.92 19.26 -10.62
N ARG A 614 22.20 18.88 -10.54
CA ARG A 614 22.90 18.71 -9.27
C ARG A 614 23.46 20.06 -8.77
N ASN A 615 22.62 21.08 -8.79
CA ASN A 615 23.04 22.43 -8.45
C ASN A 615 23.28 22.56 -6.95
N GLN A 616 24.34 23.26 -6.58
CA GLN A 616 24.59 23.68 -5.21
C GLN A 616 23.96 25.04 -4.97
N THR A 617 23.02 25.11 -4.03
CA THR A 617 22.25 26.32 -3.74
C THR A 617 22.47 26.78 -2.32
N ILE A 618 22.69 28.07 -2.14
CA ILE A 618 22.69 28.74 -0.84
C ILE A 618 21.32 29.42 -0.63
N PRO A 619 20.44 28.87 0.22
CA PRO A 619 19.17 29.50 0.56
C PRO A 619 19.36 30.48 1.74
N GLY A 620 19.38 31.77 1.44
CA GLY A 620 19.32 32.86 2.41
C GLY A 620 17.92 33.04 3.01
N THR A 621 17.85 33.88 4.03
CA THR A 621 16.69 34.10 4.89
C THR A 621 15.93 35.38 4.51
N ASN A 622 14.98 35.79 5.35
CA ASN A 622 14.34 37.10 5.25
C ASN A 622 14.91 38.10 6.29
N GLN A 623 16.19 37.93 6.64
CA GLN A 623 16.97 38.79 7.53
C GLN A 623 18.31 39.12 6.87
N GLU A 624 19.09 40.02 7.46
CA GLU A 624 20.48 40.27 7.02
C GLU A 624 21.33 39.00 7.15
N ASP A 625 21.76 38.47 6.01
CA ASP A 625 22.61 37.31 5.90
C ASP A 625 24.08 37.67 5.65
N ASN A 626 24.98 36.80 6.09
CA ASN A 626 26.42 36.90 5.83
C ASN A 626 26.89 35.60 5.18
N VAL A 627 26.84 35.57 3.85
CA VAL A 627 27.02 34.36 3.05
C VAL A 627 28.46 34.31 2.53
N THR A 628 29.07 33.13 2.55
CA THR A 628 30.36 32.90 1.87
C THR A 628 30.12 32.14 0.57
N ILE A 629 30.51 32.71 -0.56
CA ILE A 629 30.36 32.11 -1.88
C ILE A 629 31.64 31.36 -2.26
N SER A 630 31.46 30.12 -2.69
CA SER A 630 32.47 29.24 -3.26
C SER A 630 32.33 29.15 -4.79
N SER A 631 33.34 28.60 -5.46
CA SER A 631 33.27 28.34 -6.90
C SER A 631 32.47 27.06 -7.24
N GLN A 632 31.92 26.37 -6.24
CA GLN A 632 31.07 25.19 -6.43
C GLN A 632 29.59 25.53 -6.39
N ASP A 633 29.23 26.73 -5.89
CA ASP A 633 27.86 27.19 -5.84
C ASP A 633 27.33 27.51 -7.24
N ASP A 634 26.08 27.16 -7.47
CA ASP A 634 25.35 27.48 -8.69
C ASP A 634 24.40 28.66 -8.46
N PHE A 635 23.75 28.68 -7.29
CA PHE A 635 22.77 29.69 -6.90
C PHE A 635 23.04 30.20 -5.48
N VAL A 636 22.98 31.51 -5.29
CA VAL A 636 23.06 32.19 -4.00
C VAL A 636 21.86 33.10 -3.88
N LEU A 637 20.95 32.79 -2.95
CA LEU A 637 19.63 33.39 -2.88
C LEU A 637 19.51 34.18 -1.58
N GLY A 638 19.69 35.50 -1.61
CA GLY A 638 19.70 36.37 -0.43
C GLY A 638 18.36 36.37 0.31
N GLY A 639 17.28 36.65 -0.43
CA GLY A 639 15.95 36.79 0.15
C GLY A 639 15.66 38.24 0.50
N ALA A 640 14.99 38.50 1.61
CA ALA A 640 14.84 39.87 2.09
C ALA A 640 15.89 40.18 3.15
N GLY A 641 16.52 41.35 3.13
CA GLY A 641 17.63 41.61 4.04
C GLY A 641 18.56 42.67 3.51
N ASN A 642 19.60 43.02 4.26
CA ASN A 642 20.73 43.75 3.69
C ASN A 642 21.90 42.76 3.69
N ASP A 643 22.00 41.96 2.64
CA ASP A 643 22.81 40.77 2.64
C ASP A 643 24.26 41.05 2.25
N ASN A 644 25.17 40.32 2.88
CA ASN A 644 26.60 40.44 2.68
C ASN A 644 27.13 39.15 2.05
N PHE A 645 27.45 39.20 0.76
CA PHE A 645 27.97 38.08 -0.01
C PHE A 645 29.49 38.13 -0.09
N HIS A 646 30.20 37.15 0.46
CA HIS A 646 31.66 37.10 0.50
C HIS A 646 32.24 36.11 -0.51
N TRP A 647 32.79 36.61 -1.61
CA TRP A 647 33.38 35.76 -2.63
C TRP A 647 34.78 35.25 -2.22
N THR A 648 34.97 33.92 -2.21
CA THR A 648 36.28 33.33 -1.90
C THR A 648 37.07 33.03 -3.18
N MET A 649 38.31 33.53 -3.31
CA MET A 649 39.17 33.13 -4.43
C MET A 649 39.68 31.70 -4.22
N GLN A 650 39.05 30.71 -4.85
CA GLN A 650 39.70 29.43 -5.14
C GLN A 650 39.85 29.23 -6.66
N THR A 651 40.94 29.78 -7.17
CA THR A 651 41.82 29.25 -8.24
C THR A 651 41.24 28.39 -9.37
N SER A 652 40.15 28.80 -10.02
CA SER A 652 39.87 28.59 -11.46
C SER A 652 38.48 29.16 -11.73
N ALA A 653 38.24 29.76 -12.91
CA ALA A 653 36.86 30.00 -13.34
C ALA A 653 36.12 28.66 -13.27
N GLY A 654 34.99 28.61 -12.56
CA GLY A 654 34.12 27.44 -12.56
C GLY A 654 33.70 27.08 -13.99
N SER A 655 33.16 25.87 -14.18
CA SER A 655 32.63 25.45 -15.49
C SER A 655 31.44 26.29 -15.98
N HIS A 656 30.82 27.07 -15.09
CA HIS A 656 29.65 27.93 -15.32
C HIS A 656 29.70 29.12 -14.34
N PRO A 657 29.01 30.24 -14.65
CA PRO A 657 28.87 31.35 -13.73
C PRO A 657 27.94 31.01 -12.55
N VAL A 658 28.25 31.55 -11.37
CA VAL A 658 27.37 31.50 -10.19
C VAL A 658 26.25 32.53 -10.34
N VAL A 659 25.00 32.14 -10.09
CA VAL A 659 23.87 33.07 -10.06
C VAL A 659 23.73 33.62 -8.63
N ILE A 660 23.85 34.93 -8.46
CA ILE A 660 23.62 35.61 -7.18
C ILE A 660 22.34 36.43 -7.32
N ASP A 661 21.38 36.17 -6.46
CA ASP A 661 20.15 36.94 -6.33
C ASP A 661 20.14 37.59 -4.95
N GLY A 662 20.34 38.91 -4.88
CA GLY A 662 20.30 39.66 -3.63
C GLY A 662 18.89 39.79 -3.03
N GLY A 663 17.85 39.66 -3.87
CA GLY A 663 16.47 39.79 -3.43
C GLY A 663 16.09 41.23 -3.01
N LEU A 664 15.43 41.37 -1.86
CA LEU A 664 14.89 42.63 -1.37
C LEU A 664 15.77 43.26 -0.29
N GLY A 665 16.47 44.33 -0.64
CA GLY A 665 16.98 45.28 0.35
C GLY A 665 18.16 46.10 -0.16
N THR A 666 19.27 46.08 0.56
CA THR A 666 20.50 46.78 0.15
C THR A 666 21.68 45.86 0.36
N ASP A 667 22.05 45.19 -0.71
CA ASP A 667 22.90 44.01 -0.68
C ASP A 667 24.30 44.34 -1.21
N THR A 668 25.30 43.69 -0.62
CA THR A 668 26.71 43.97 -0.86
C THR A 668 27.48 42.70 -1.20
N LEU A 669 28.12 42.70 -2.38
CA LEU A 669 29.06 41.66 -2.79
C LEU A 669 30.51 42.08 -2.51
N TYR A 670 31.16 41.35 -1.60
CA TYR A 670 32.54 41.49 -1.20
C TYR A 670 33.45 40.66 -2.10
N LEU A 671 34.22 41.36 -2.92
CA LEU A 671 35.13 40.79 -3.90
C LEU A 671 36.59 40.83 -3.40
N PRO A 672 37.33 39.71 -3.55
CA PRO A 672 38.71 39.64 -3.13
C PRO A 672 39.65 40.41 -4.07
N GLY A 673 40.63 41.10 -3.48
CA GLY A 673 41.61 41.91 -4.20
C GLY A 673 41.07 43.24 -4.74
N PRO A 674 41.94 44.06 -5.37
CA PRO A 674 41.59 45.40 -5.80
C PRO A 674 40.60 45.39 -6.98
N GLN A 675 39.79 46.45 -7.10
CA GLN A 675 38.84 46.65 -8.20
C GLN A 675 39.46 46.45 -9.60
N SER A 676 40.75 46.74 -9.77
CA SER A 676 41.45 46.58 -11.04
C SER A 676 41.55 45.13 -11.54
N LEU A 677 41.22 44.14 -10.71
CA LEU A 677 41.08 42.72 -11.06
C LEU A 677 39.71 42.36 -11.63
N TRP A 678 38.72 43.24 -11.50
CA TRP A 678 37.32 42.95 -11.80
C TRP A 678 36.80 43.88 -12.89
N TYR A 679 35.88 43.36 -13.70
CA TYR A 679 35.03 44.19 -14.53
C TYR A 679 33.64 43.56 -14.61
N TRP A 680 32.63 44.36 -14.90
CA TRP A 680 31.25 43.88 -14.97
C TRP A 680 30.49 44.57 -16.09
N ARG A 681 29.38 43.96 -16.50
CA ARG A 681 28.49 44.49 -17.53
C ARG A 681 27.05 44.31 -17.09
N THR A 682 26.32 45.42 -16.99
CA THR A 682 24.88 45.39 -16.66
C THR A 682 24.04 45.32 -17.94
N ILE A 683 23.10 44.39 -18.00
CA ILE A 683 22.17 44.13 -19.10
C ILE A 683 20.75 44.06 -18.52
N GLY A 684 20.02 45.17 -18.54
CA GLY A 684 18.70 45.22 -17.90
C GLY A 684 18.82 45.16 -16.38
N THR A 685 18.18 44.16 -15.76
CA THR A 685 18.25 43.88 -14.31
C THR A 685 19.41 42.95 -13.92
N GLU A 686 20.10 42.40 -14.91
CA GLU A 686 21.20 41.46 -14.75
C GLU A 686 22.55 42.16 -14.78
N THR A 687 23.51 41.73 -13.97
CA THR A 687 24.90 42.16 -14.04
C THR A 687 25.85 40.97 -14.15
N ASP A 688 26.51 40.84 -15.28
CA ASP A 688 27.59 39.89 -15.49
C ASP A 688 28.86 40.38 -14.80
N LEU A 689 29.46 39.56 -13.93
CA LEU A 689 30.74 39.82 -13.29
C LEU A 689 31.85 38.98 -13.92
N TYR A 690 33.00 39.60 -14.15
CA TYR A 690 34.15 38.97 -14.80
C TYR A 690 35.44 39.21 -14.01
N LEU A 691 36.29 38.20 -13.98
CA LEU A 691 37.70 38.38 -13.64
C LEU A 691 38.45 38.94 -14.85
N LYS A 692 39.33 39.92 -14.62
CA LYS A 692 40.12 40.53 -15.70
C LYS A 692 40.94 39.50 -16.44
N GLY A 693 40.74 39.42 -17.76
CA GLY A 693 41.36 38.43 -18.64
C GLY A 693 40.49 37.20 -18.90
N SER A 694 39.35 37.05 -18.22
CA SER A 694 38.31 36.08 -18.57
C SER A 694 37.43 36.60 -19.70
N HIS A 695 37.01 35.70 -20.60
CA HIS A 695 36.00 35.97 -21.62
C HIS A 695 34.59 35.59 -21.16
N ASP A 696 34.48 34.67 -20.20
CA ASP A 696 33.21 34.19 -19.68
C ASP A 696 32.94 34.83 -18.30
N PRO A 697 31.68 35.13 -17.98
CA PRO A 697 31.31 35.63 -16.67
C PRO A 697 31.58 34.55 -15.62
N ILE A 698 31.98 35.00 -14.44
CA ILE A 698 32.16 34.14 -13.26
C ILE A 698 30.95 34.20 -12.34
N ALA A 699 30.14 35.25 -12.44
CA ALA A 699 28.84 35.34 -11.79
C ALA A 699 27.84 36.13 -12.65
N ILE A 700 26.57 35.79 -12.51
CA ILE A 700 25.41 36.53 -13.02
C ILE A 700 24.66 37.05 -11.80
N ILE A 701 24.51 38.37 -11.70
CA ILE A 701 24.06 39.03 -10.47
C ILE A 701 22.71 39.74 -10.70
N TYR A 702 21.77 39.50 -9.80
CA TYR A 702 20.47 40.16 -9.71
C TYR A 702 20.33 40.79 -8.32
N GLY A 703 19.72 41.98 -8.23
CA GLY A 703 19.35 42.58 -6.94
C GLY A 703 20.50 42.88 -5.97
N VAL A 704 21.73 43.13 -6.44
CA VAL A 704 22.84 43.57 -5.57
C VAL A 704 23.17 45.04 -5.85
N GLU A 705 23.19 45.88 -4.83
CA GLU A 705 23.39 47.33 -4.98
C GLU A 705 24.87 47.74 -4.91
N HIS A 706 25.68 47.01 -4.15
CA HIS A 706 27.03 47.44 -3.79
C HIS A 706 28.10 46.37 -4.06
N PHE A 707 29.23 46.83 -4.60
CA PHE A 707 30.48 46.06 -4.61
C PHE A 707 31.48 46.62 -3.61
N HIS A 708 31.99 45.74 -2.76
CA HIS A 708 33.09 46.00 -1.85
C HIS A 708 34.35 45.29 -2.34
N PHE A 709 35.49 45.99 -2.42
CA PHE A 709 36.74 45.40 -2.91
C PHE A 709 37.79 45.39 -1.79
N ALA A 710 38.36 44.21 -1.51
CA ALA A 710 39.42 44.13 -0.52
C ALA A 710 40.65 44.96 -0.95
N ALA A 711 41.23 45.71 -0.01
CA ALA A 711 42.37 46.58 -0.29
C ALA A 711 43.55 45.78 -0.89
N GLY A 712 44.17 46.33 -1.94
CA GLY A 712 45.42 45.81 -2.50
C GLY A 712 46.59 45.88 -1.49
N PRO A 713 47.76 45.30 -1.82
CA PRO A 713 48.93 45.37 -0.96
C PRO A 713 49.31 46.83 -0.59
N PRO A 714 50.00 47.06 0.54
CA PRO A 714 50.22 48.40 1.08
C PRO A 714 50.89 49.33 0.05
N GLY A 715 50.17 50.35 -0.42
CA GLY A 715 50.65 51.33 -1.40
C GLY A 715 49.62 51.74 -2.47
N ASP A 716 48.54 50.98 -2.64
CA ASP A 716 47.44 51.34 -3.55
C ASP A 716 46.42 52.24 -2.84
N SER A 717 46.44 53.54 -3.16
CA SER A 717 45.53 54.55 -2.59
C SER A 717 44.15 54.61 -3.26
N THR A 718 43.81 53.63 -4.12
CA THR A 718 42.54 53.61 -4.87
C THR A 718 41.46 52.70 -4.30
N ALA A 719 41.61 52.21 -3.06
CA ALA A 719 40.56 51.46 -2.35
C ALA A 719 39.29 52.32 -2.23
N LYS A 720 38.35 52.14 -3.16
CA LYS A 720 37.00 52.68 -3.07
C LYS A 720 36.18 51.67 -2.29
N ILE A 721 35.76 52.09 -1.10
CA ILE A 721 35.29 51.20 -0.05
C ILE A 721 33.93 50.58 -0.40
N ASP A 722 33.02 51.33 -1.04
CA ASP A 722 31.79 50.79 -1.61
C ASP A 722 31.50 51.55 -2.91
N GLN A 723 31.23 50.83 -4.00
CA GLN A 723 30.77 51.44 -5.24
C GLN A 723 29.33 51.01 -5.49
N PRO A 724 28.37 51.97 -5.64
CA PRO A 724 27.05 51.62 -6.12
C PRO A 724 27.19 51.05 -7.54
N LEU A 725 26.45 49.99 -7.83
CA LEU A 725 26.26 49.50 -9.18
C LEU A 725 25.55 50.60 -9.98
N GLN A 726 26.35 51.44 -10.64
CA GLN A 726 25.78 52.45 -11.53
C GLN A 726 25.22 51.75 -12.76
N ILE A 727 23.90 51.77 -12.90
CA ILE A 727 23.21 51.46 -14.15
C ILE A 727 23.73 52.45 -15.20
N ALA A 728 24.81 52.09 -15.89
CA ALA A 728 25.34 52.90 -16.96
C ALA A 728 24.31 52.85 -18.10
N ALA A 729 23.66 53.99 -18.38
CA ALA A 729 23.02 54.19 -19.67
C ALA A 729 24.05 53.87 -20.76
N ALA A 730 23.76 52.84 -21.56
CA ALA A 730 24.65 52.21 -22.53
C ALA A 730 25.78 53.13 -23.03
N THR A 731 27.00 52.88 -22.57
CA THR A 731 28.20 53.53 -23.12
C THR A 731 28.39 53.04 -24.56
N THR A 732 28.47 54.02 -25.47
CA THR A 732 28.54 53.80 -26.92
C THR A 732 29.72 52.91 -27.34
N LEU A 733 29.53 52.15 -28.43
CA LEU A 733 30.51 51.32 -29.17
C LEU A 733 31.93 51.91 -29.39
N ALA A 734 32.15 53.20 -29.12
CA ALA A 734 33.43 53.88 -29.34
C ALA A 734 34.54 53.46 -28.36
N GLU A 735 34.23 53.11 -27.11
CA GLU A 735 35.25 52.77 -26.11
C GLU A 735 35.81 51.34 -26.27
N LEU A 736 35.07 50.44 -26.93
CA LEU A 736 35.52 49.08 -27.27
C LEU A 736 36.66 49.05 -28.32
N SER A 737 36.83 50.12 -29.11
CA SER A 737 37.87 50.17 -30.15
C SER A 737 39.28 50.40 -29.61
N ASN A 738 39.43 50.93 -28.39
CA ASN A 738 40.73 51.27 -27.83
C ASN A 738 41.40 50.12 -27.04
N LEU A 739 40.66 49.05 -26.68
CA LEU A 739 41.27 47.86 -26.06
C LEU A 739 41.75 46.82 -27.08
N HIS A 740 41.37 46.93 -28.35
CA HIS A 740 41.70 45.96 -29.41
C HIS A 740 43.01 46.25 -30.17
N GLN A 741 43.73 47.34 -29.86
CA GLN A 741 44.96 47.73 -30.60
C GLN A 741 46.28 47.18 -30.03
N THR A 742 46.29 46.35 -28.98
CA THR A 742 47.55 45.85 -28.38
C THR A 742 47.88 44.38 -28.64
N SER A 743 47.10 43.62 -29.43
CA SER A 743 47.40 42.20 -29.70
C SER A 743 47.71 41.81 -31.16
N THR A 744 47.75 42.75 -32.12
CA THR A 744 48.03 42.44 -33.53
C THR A 744 49.52 42.48 -33.91
N ALA A 745 50.38 41.86 -33.09
CA ALA A 745 51.78 41.61 -33.43
C ALA A 745 52.12 40.12 -33.23
N GLY A 746 51.62 39.27 -34.12
CA GLY A 746 52.13 37.91 -34.25
C GLY A 746 51.06 36.88 -34.57
N GLN A 747 50.60 36.86 -35.82
CA GLN A 747 50.45 35.60 -36.56
C GLN A 747 50.13 35.93 -38.01
N SER A 748 51.17 35.77 -38.84
CA SER A 748 51.07 35.68 -40.28
C SER A 748 51.44 34.26 -40.66
N ALA A 749 50.61 33.64 -41.50
CA ALA A 749 50.91 32.62 -42.51
C ALA A 749 49.97 31.40 -42.48
N LEU A 750 49.43 31.13 -43.69
CA LEU A 750 48.77 29.92 -44.23
C LEU A 750 47.27 29.80 -43.89
N GLY A 751 46.31 29.81 -44.81
CA GLY A 751 46.32 29.77 -46.27
C GLY A 751 45.03 29.09 -46.77
N LEU A 752 44.11 29.88 -47.33
CA LEU A 752 43.06 29.62 -48.34
C LEU A 752 42.19 28.34 -48.30
N GLY A 753 40.86 28.56 -48.35
CA GLY A 753 39.87 27.61 -48.88
C GLY A 753 38.43 28.10 -48.72
N GLU A 754 37.92 28.87 -49.69
CA GLU A 754 36.50 29.24 -49.82
C GLU A 754 35.64 28.02 -50.21
N ASN A 755 34.48 27.85 -49.57
CA ASN A 755 33.15 27.73 -50.21
C ASN A 755 32.07 27.11 -49.29
N ALA A 756 30.97 27.85 -49.19
CA ALA A 756 29.56 27.43 -49.29
C ALA A 756 28.70 27.62 -48.03
N LEU A 757 27.95 28.72 -48.04
CA LEU A 757 26.68 28.92 -47.35
C LEU A 757 25.63 27.97 -47.93
N GLU A 758 24.87 27.29 -47.07
CA GLU A 758 23.49 26.91 -47.37
C GLU A 758 22.60 27.21 -46.17
N VAL A 759 21.56 27.99 -46.45
CA VAL A 759 20.51 28.48 -45.57
C VAL A 759 19.30 27.58 -45.77
N TYR A 760 18.73 27.04 -44.70
CA TYR A 760 17.34 26.57 -44.71
C TYR A 760 16.58 27.25 -43.57
N ALA A 761 15.68 28.15 -43.97
CA ALA A 761 14.68 28.79 -43.13
C ALA A 761 13.42 27.91 -43.07
N SER A 762 12.83 27.78 -41.88
CA SER A 762 11.52 27.16 -41.64
C SER A 762 10.44 28.26 -41.47
N PRO A 763 9.21 28.09 -42.02
CA PRO A 763 8.17 29.13 -42.01
C PRO A 763 7.24 29.09 -40.78
N PRO A 764 6.44 30.16 -40.53
CA PRO A 764 5.78 30.44 -39.26
C PRO A 764 4.36 29.83 -39.13
N MET A 765 3.97 29.49 -37.90
CA MET A 765 2.60 29.11 -37.53
C MET A 765 1.67 30.34 -37.45
N THR A 766 0.47 30.19 -38.00
CA THR A 766 -0.62 31.19 -37.93
C THR A 766 -1.79 30.63 -37.12
N HIS A 767 -2.26 31.44 -36.16
CA HIS A 767 -3.51 31.24 -35.42
C HIS A 767 -4.74 31.48 -36.29
N GLY A 768 -5.78 30.67 -36.12
CA GLY A 768 -7.11 30.89 -36.69
C GLY A 768 -8.21 30.48 -35.72
N PHE A 769 -8.86 31.47 -35.10
CA PHE A 769 -10.16 31.35 -34.43
C PHE A 769 -11.28 31.33 -35.48
N GLN A 770 -12.25 30.44 -35.35
CA GLN A 770 -13.51 30.47 -36.12
C GLN A 770 -14.71 30.62 -35.18
N PHE A 771 -15.52 31.64 -35.47
CA PHE A 771 -16.90 31.79 -35.02
C PHE A 771 -17.84 30.93 -35.88
N ALA A 772 -18.89 30.37 -35.29
CA ALA A 772 -20.02 29.79 -36.01
C ALA A 772 -21.31 30.53 -35.62
N ASP A 773 -22.00 31.03 -36.64
CA ASP A 773 -23.25 31.80 -36.58
C ASP A 773 -24.51 30.90 -36.60
N PHE A 774 -25.56 31.48 -36.05
CA PHE A 774 -26.97 31.07 -36.01
C PHE A 774 -27.61 30.79 -37.38
N HIS A 775 -28.58 29.86 -37.43
CA HIS A 775 -29.72 29.92 -38.34
C HIS A 775 -31.01 29.44 -37.66
N LEU A 776 -32.10 30.20 -37.87
CA LEU A 776 -33.45 30.04 -37.32
C LEU A 776 -34.38 29.31 -38.34
N LEU A 777 -35.42 28.64 -37.79
CA LEU A 777 -36.73 28.24 -38.36
C LEU A 777 -36.83 26.96 -39.23
N ALA A 778 -37.42 25.92 -38.65
CA ALA A 778 -38.77 25.40 -38.96
C ALA A 778 -39.27 24.54 -37.79
#